data_AF-A0A336MU41-F1
#
_entry.id   AF-A0A336MU41-F1
#
_cell.length_a   1.000
_cell.length_b   1.000
_cell.length_c   1.000
_cell.angle_alpha   90.00
_cell.angle_beta   90.00
_cell.angle_gamma   90.00
#
_symmetry.space_group_name_H-M   'P 1'
#
loop_
_entity.id
_entity.type
_entity.pdbx_description
1 polymer ?
#
loop_
_entity_poly.entity_id
_entity_poly.type
_entity_poly.pdbx_seq_one_letter_code
_entity_poly.pdbx_strand_id
1 'polypeptide(L)'
;MPGFVGVSDFVDDTKEDFKNPTISSFAEKIPQLKKTVNILEETIDFDREGLSKLKKATKAIINSGNSHVENEMCLVRALERLGSVALSKEEPDIGAAFLKFSVVTKELSALMKTLMQSLNNLIMFPVDSLLKSELRGAKGELKKPFEKASKEYDVKYLKIEKEKKAQAKEVGMLRSEVYPSEVADEMEKERRMFQLQMCEYLLKFNDIKTKKGIELLQHLIEYYHAQHNFFKDGLKTIEHFGTYIEDLSKKLQGIRAKQDEEKKKLVDLRLLLRSAPDLDRNELLVQDKNAVYSLHQLQGDSSHGTTKTGYLLKKSEGKMRKVWQRRKCEVIDGFLSIFHADELKMPTKVNLLTCQIKPVPDDKKCFDLISYNRLYHFQTEQEQERDVWISVLVNCKEKQLSKAFQHTTNTNLNPSLQEYQKTLIKNVQLLPGNDKCCDCASKNDVTWMSLNFGILVCIHCSGIHRELGVHYSRIQSLTLDNLTPAQLLIARIMGNNTFNEVFEATVGDLKIKPDCSMDDRYEYIKAKYVARRYILHTTTNSQDLMVDLEQGIFNADICQVLQAWAEGADLGQSLPGTRFGETALHLAVLQYNPCALSIVEFLIQHMNPAALNHQIKTSNDDFRSATALHLCAWYDRRECMKLLLRIGCDYTIMNENGQTALDIAREKKHDECVKLIQQAESKEKSVFDNVDLVWNLSSEDDIIYTDFSDDDYVFDEKKSSSRPASFTGGDSPIPTRSRSSTCDSTQIAQSLKKAGQLVSSQKSNIYSINDSNFLTSNIDRGSDKYGAYPTV
;
A
#
# COMPACT_ATOMS: atom_id res chain seq x y z
N MET A 1 19.69 3.74 54.65
CA MET A 1 18.25 3.49 54.93
C MET A 1 18.15 2.65 56.19
N PRO A 2 17.32 3.01 57.19
CA PRO A 2 17.19 2.21 58.40
C PRO A 2 16.57 0.83 58.08
N GLY A 3 17.34 -0.24 58.30
CA GLY A 3 16.89 -1.64 58.13
C GLY A 3 17.34 -2.36 56.85
N PHE A 4 18.40 -1.89 56.18
CA PHE A 4 19.09 -2.65 55.13
C PHE A 4 20.36 -3.27 55.72
N VAL A 5 20.52 -4.60 55.59
CA VAL A 5 21.72 -5.31 56.04
C VAL A 5 22.65 -5.51 54.84
N GLY A 6 23.88 -4.99 54.92
CA GLY A 6 24.87 -5.17 53.85
C GLY A 6 25.35 -6.61 53.75
N VAL A 7 25.92 -6.98 52.60
CA VAL A 7 26.53 -8.30 52.41
C VAL A 7 27.65 -8.55 53.42
N SER A 8 28.46 -7.52 53.73
CA SER A 8 29.51 -7.62 54.75
C SER A 8 28.93 -7.89 56.13
N ASP A 9 27.92 -7.11 56.53
CA ASP A 9 27.26 -7.26 57.82
C ASP A 9 26.66 -8.66 57.98
N PHE A 10 25.96 -9.15 56.95
CA PHE A 10 25.41 -10.51 56.94
C PHE A 10 26.49 -11.58 57.08
N VAL A 11 27.61 -11.43 56.38
CA VAL A 11 28.73 -12.39 56.43
C VAL A 11 29.34 -12.41 57.83
N ASP A 12 29.56 -11.26 58.43
CA ASP A 12 30.16 -11.15 59.77
C ASP A 12 29.23 -11.73 60.84
N ASP A 13 27.94 -11.36 60.79
CA ASP A 13 26.90 -11.87 61.70
C ASP A 13 26.72 -13.38 61.58
N THR A 14 26.73 -13.91 60.36
CA THR A 14 26.59 -15.35 60.10
C THR A 14 27.83 -16.10 60.57
N LYS A 15 29.04 -15.54 60.40
CA LYS A 15 30.28 -16.15 60.91
C LYS A 15 30.33 -16.17 62.43
N GLU A 16 29.85 -15.12 63.08
CA GLU A 16 29.75 -15.05 64.54
C GLU A 16 28.76 -16.11 65.06
N ASP A 17 27.56 -16.19 64.48
CA ASP A 17 26.57 -17.23 64.80
C ASP A 17 27.09 -18.64 64.50
N PHE A 18 27.89 -18.80 63.43
CA PHE A 18 28.50 -20.07 63.10
C PHE A 18 29.45 -20.56 64.18
N LYS A 19 30.25 -19.66 64.75
CA LYS A 19 31.23 -19.98 65.79
C LYS A 19 30.58 -20.13 67.17
N ASN A 20 29.67 -19.24 67.53
CA ASN A 20 29.09 -19.13 68.89
C ASN A 20 27.57 -18.91 68.83
N PRO A 21 26.77 -19.95 68.52
CA PRO A 21 25.33 -19.81 68.28
C PRO A 21 24.50 -19.41 69.51
N THR A 22 24.99 -19.69 70.73
CA THR A 22 24.30 -19.35 71.98
C THR A 22 24.53 -17.91 72.45
N ILE A 23 25.55 -17.23 71.91
CA ILE A 23 25.93 -15.85 72.28
C ILE A 23 25.59 -14.87 71.15
N SER A 24 25.42 -15.36 69.93
CA SER A 24 25.15 -14.54 68.76
C SER A 24 23.81 -13.78 68.84
N SER A 25 23.83 -12.54 68.34
CA SER A 25 22.64 -11.71 68.14
C SER A 25 21.94 -11.94 66.79
N PHE A 26 22.37 -12.94 66.00
CA PHE A 26 21.84 -13.18 64.64
C PHE A 26 20.31 -13.32 64.60
N ALA A 27 19.73 -14.01 65.59
CA ALA A 27 18.28 -14.19 65.68
C ALA A 27 17.49 -12.86 65.73
N GLU A 28 18.05 -11.82 66.37
CA GLU A 28 17.45 -10.49 66.45
C GLU A 28 17.49 -9.74 65.11
N LYS A 29 18.44 -10.11 64.24
CA LYS A 29 18.64 -9.50 62.91
C LYS A 29 17.83 -10.16 61.80
N ILE A 30 17.27 -11.35 62.03
CA ILE A 30 16.45 -12.08 61.05
C ILE A 30 15.30 -11.22 60.45
N PRO A 31 14.53 -10.43 61.23
CA PRO A 31 13.50 -9.55 60.66
C PRO A 31 14.05 -8.51 59.68
N GLN A 32 15.26 -7.98 59.96
CA GLN A 32 15.94 -7.01 59.09
C GLN A 32 16.45 -7.67 57.80
N LEU A 33 16.93 -8.91 57.89
CA LEU A 33 17.33 -9.71 56.71
C LEU A 33 16.12 -10.00 55.80
N LYS A 34 14.96 -10.38 56.36
CA LYS A 34 13.72 -10.57 55.59
C LYS A 34 13.30 -9.26 54.89
N LYS A 35 13.38 -8.13 55.59
CA LYS A 35 13.11 -6.80 55.00
C LYS A 35 14.08 -6.48 53.86
N THR A 36 15.36 -6.80 54.04
CA THR A 36 16.40 -6.61 53.01
C THR A 36 16.07 -7.39 51.74
N VAL A 37 15.69 -8.67 51.83
CA VAL A 37 15.29 -9.47 50.66
C VAL A 37 14.10 -8.84 49.92
N ASN A 38 13.09 -8.35 50.63
CA ASN A 38 11.94 -7.70 49.98
C ASN A 38 12.34 -6.44 49.20
N ILE A 39 13.22 -5.60 49.75
CA ILE A 39 13.75 -4.41 49.06
C ILE A 39 14.56 -4.80 47.81
N LEU A 40 15.36 -5.86 47.92
CA LEU A 40 16.16 -6.36 46.80
C LEU A 40 15.26 -6.92 45.69
N GLU A 41 14.19 -7.65 46.02
CA GLU A 41 13.20 -8.12 45.04
C GLU A 41 12.48 -6.98 44.33
N GLU A 42 12.05 -5.94 45.05
CA GLU A 42 11.47 -4.74 44.43
C GLU A 42 12.42 -4.10 43.41
N THR A 43 13.73 -4.11 43.72
CA THR A 43 14.77 -3.63 42.81
C THR A 43 14.90 -4.53 41.57
N ILE A 44 14.94 -5.85 41.75
CA ILE A 44 14.99 -6.82 40.64
C ILE A 44 13.78 -6.69 39.72
N ASP A 45 12.58 -6.50 40.28
CA ASP A 45 11.35 -6.35 39.52
C ASP A 45 11.37 -5.07 38.68
N PHE A 46 11.84 -3.96 39.26
CA PHE A 46 12.04 -2.71 38.54
C PHE A 46 13.07 -2.87 37.41
N ASP A 47 14.20 -3.51 37.68
CA ASP A 47 15.25 -3.79 36.69
C ASP A 47 14.73 -4.66 35.54
N ARG A 48 13.95 -5.70 35.86
CA ARG A 48 13.35 -6.60 34.87
C ARG A 48 12.43 -5.84 33.91
N GLU A 49 11.61 -4.93 34.43
CA GLU A 49 10.75 -4.09 33.59
C GLU A 49 11.59 -3.17 32.68
N GLY A 50 12.61 -2.52 33.25
CA GLY A 50 13.54 -1.66 32.51
C GLY A 50 14.26 -2.40 31.39
N LEU A 51 14.86 -3.56 31.69
CA LEU A 51 15.54 -4.41 30.71
C LEU A 51 14.58 -4.94 29.65
N SER A 52 13.34 -5.28 30.01
CA SER A 52 12.34 -5.68 29.02
C SER A 52 11.95 -4.54 28.07
N LYS A 53 11.90 -3.29 28.56
CA LYS A 53 11.65 -2.12 27.71
C LYS A 53 12.85 -1.85 26.80
N LEU A 54 14.07 -1.90 27.34
CA LEU A 54 15.30 -1.79 26.57
C LEU A 54 15.34 -2.82 25.43
N LYS A 55 15.08 -4.09 25.75
CA LYS A 55 14.98 -5.18 24.78
C LYS A 55 14.01 -4.86 23.63
N LYS A 56 12.80 -4.38 23.96
CA LYS A 56 11.78 -4.03 22.96
C LYS A 56 12.25 -2.89 22.06
N ALA A 57 12.84 -1.85 22.65
CA ALA A 57 13.37 -0.69 21.91
C ALA A 57 14.52 -1.11 20.99
N THR A 58 15.51 -1.84 21.50
CA THR A 58 16.65 -2.35 20.71
C THR A 58 16.17 -3.23 19.56
N LYS A 59 15.22 -4.13 19.80
CA LYS A 59 14.63 -4.97 18.74
C LYS A 59 13.92 -4.13 17.67
N ALA A 60 13.19 -3.09 18.06
CA ALA A 60 12.53 -2.19 17.11
C ALA A 60 13.55 -1.47 16.23
N ILE A 61 14.65 -0.96 16.81
CA ILE A 61 15.74 -0.30 16.08
C ILE A 61 16.36 -1.25 15.06
N ILE A 62 16.73 -2.47 15.48
CA ILE A 62 17.31 -3.50 14.60
C ILE A 62 16.38 -3.82 13.44
N ASN A 63 15.09 -4.04 13.72
CA ASN A 63 14.10 -4.34 12.69
C ASN A 63 13.96 -3.19 11.69
N SER A 64 13.80 -1.95 12.17
CA SER A 64 13.70 -0.78 11.28
C SER A 64 14.97 -0.55 10.47
N GLY A 65 16.14 -0.78 11.05
CA GLY A 65 17.42 -0.64 10.36
C GLY A 65 17.61 -1.69 9.27
N ASN A 66 17.22 -2.95 9.52
CA ASN A 66 17.26 -4.00 8.50
C ASN A 66 16.27 -3.72 7.36
N SER A 67 15.05 -3.26 7.67
CA SER A 67 14.10 -2.84 6.62
C SER A 67 14.63 -1.64 5.82
N HIS A 68 15.34 -0.71 6.45
CA HIS A 68 15.99 0.40 5.74
C HIS A 68 17.06 -0.11 4.76
N VAL A 69 17.93 -1.03 5.21
CA VAL A 69 18.94 -1.69 4.35
C VAL A 69 18.29 -2.41 3.17
N GLU A 70 17.19 -3.13 3.38
CA GLU A 70 16.44 -3.80 2.31
C GLU A 70 15.86 -2.82 1.27
N ASN A 71 15.32 -1.70 1.73
CA ASN A 71 14.81 -0.63 0.87
C ASN A 71 15.93 0.06 0.08
N GLU A 72 17.08 0.34 0.71
CA GLU A 72 18.26 0.85 0.00
C GLU A 72 18.72 -0.14 -1.07
N MET A 73 18.68 -1.44 -0.82
CA MET A 73 19.02 -2.46 -1.83
C MET A 73 18.00 -2.54 -2.98
N CYS A 74 16.74 -2.16 -2.76
CA CYS A 74 15.76 -2.00 -3.84
C CYS A 74 16.11 -0.77 -4.71
N LEU A 75 16.46 0.34 -4.07
CA LEU A 75 16.94 1.55 -4.77
C LEU A 75 18.19 1.25 -5.61
N VAL A 76 19.17 0.52 -5.06
CA VAL A 76 20.37 0.09 -5.80
C VAL A 76 20.01 -0.65 -7.09
N ARG A 77 19.11 -1.64 -7.00
CA ARG A 77 18.66 -2.42 -8.18
C ARG A 77 17.95 -1.55 -9.23
N ALA A 78 17.13 -0.60 -8.78
CA ALA A 78 16.46 0.34 -9.68
C ALA A 78 17.47 1.24 -10.40
N LEU A 79 18.47 1.77 -9.68
CA LEU A 79 19.55 2.57 -10.26
C LEU A 79 20.42 1.77 -11.23
N GLU A 80 20.73 0.50 -10.92
CA GLU A 80 21.46 -0.40 -11.82
C GLU A 80 20.69 -0.66 -13.13
N ARG A 81 19.38 -0.86 -13.04
CA ARG A 81 18.50 -1.02 -14.20
C ARG A 81 18.44 0.26 -15.05
N LEU A 82 18.27 1.43 -14.43
CA LEU A 82 18.28 2.72 -15.15
C LEU A 82 19.64 2.97 -15.83
N GLY A 83 20.72 2.71 -15.11
CA GLY A 83 22.08 2.89 -15.63
C GLY A 83 22.38 2.00 -16.83
N SER A 84 22.06 0.71 -16.74
CA SER A 84 22.28 -0.26 -17.83
C SER A 84 21.46 0.04 -19.08
N VAL A 85 20.21 0.51 -18.94
CA VAL A 85 19.39 0.93 -20.08
C VAL A 85 19.97 2.19 -20.73
N ALA A 86 20.38 3.20 -19.96
CA ALA A 86 20.94 4.43 -20.50
C ALA A 86 22.29 4.21 -21.21
N LEU A 87 23.12 3.28 -20.73
CA LEU A 87 24.36 2.85 -21.38
C LEU A 87 24.12 2.26 -22.79
N SER A 88 22.95 1.67 -23.04
CA SER A 88 22.61 1.05 -24.32
C SER A 88 22.06 2.02 -25.38
N LYS A 89 21.73 3.26 -25.02
CA LYS A 89 20.99 4.23 -25.88
C LYS A 89 21.76 5.52 -26.20
N GLU A 90 23.08 5.44 -26.40
CA GLU A 90 23.94 6.59 -26.76
C GLU A 90 24.10 7.69 -25.68
N GLU A 91 23.64 7.47 -24.43
CA GLU A 91 23.86 8.37 -23.29
C GLU A 91 24.79 7.75 -22.21
N PRO A 92 26.06 7.45 -22.55
CA PRO A 92 26.95 6.68 -21.66
C PRO A 92 27.29 7.42 -20.36
N ASP A 93 27.38 8.74 -20.38
CA ASP A 93 27.67 9.55 -19.18
C ASP A 93 26.53 9.51 -18.16
N ILE A 94 25.26 9.47 -18.61
CA ILE A 94 24.09 9.39 -17.73
C ILE A 94 23.97 7.98 -17.15
N GLY A 95 24.15 6.95 -17.99
CA GLY A 95 24.15 5.57 -17.53
C GLY A 95 25.24 5.27 -16.50
N ALA A 96 26.47 5.75 -16.76
CA ALA A 96 27.58 5.62 -15.82
C ALA A 96 27.31 6.34 -14.48
N ALA A 97 26.57 7.46 -14.49
CA ALA A 97 26.21 8.17 -13.27
C ALA A 97 25.27 7.37 -12.38
N PHE A 98 24.19 6.82 -12.94
CA PHE A 98 23.26 5.97 -12.20
C PHE A 98 23.95 4.75 -11.56
N LEU A 99 24.87 4.10 -12.30
CA LEU A 99 25.67 3.00 -11.75
C LEU A 99 26.60 3.46 -10.62
N LYS A 100 27.16 4.67 -10.70
CA LYS A 100 28.05 5.16 -9.63
C LYS A 100 27.27 5.50 -8.36
N PHE A 101 26.06 6.05 -8.49
CA PHE A 101 25.16 6.22 -7.36
C PHE A 101 24.76 4.87 -6.74
N SER A 102 24.47 3.84 -7.56
CA SER A 102 24.11 2.52 -7.04
C SER A 102 25.24 1.89 -6.21
N VAL A 103 26.50 2.02 -6.66
CA VAL A 103 27.67 1.52 -5.92
C VAL A 103 27.79 2.18 -4.54
N VAL A 104 27.71 3.52 -4.48
CA VAL A 104 27.85 4.23 -3.20
C VAL A 104 26.70 3.93 -2.24
N THR A 105 25.46 3.87 -2.72
CA THR A 105 24.31 3.46 -1.89
C THR A 105 24.50 2.03 -1.36
N LYS A 106 25.05 1.11 -2.16
CA LYS A 106 25.34 -0.26 -1.74
C LYS A 106 26.41 -0.34 -0.65
N GLU A 107 27.46 0.48 -0.74
CA GLU A 107 28.50 0.56 0.29
C GLU A 107 27.95 1.10 1.61
N LEU A 108 27.15 2.16 1.58
CA LEU A 108 26.51 2.73 2.79
C LEU A 108 25.53 1.75 3.44
N SER A 109 24.74 1.04 2.63
CA SER A 109 23.83 0.00 3.07
C SER A 109 24.57 -1.16 3.77
N ALA A 110 25.75 -1.55 3.27
CA ALA A 110 26.59 -2.57 3.90
C ALA A 110 27.14 -2.12 5.28
N LEU A 111 27.52 -0.84 5.41
CA LEU A 111 27.93 -0.27 6.70
C LEU A 111 26.77 -0.28 7.70
N MET A 112 25.57 0.11 7.27
CA MET A 112 24.36 0.12 8.12
C MET A 112 24.00 -1.30 8.58
N LYS A 113 24.05 -2.28 7.67
CA LYS A 113 23.82 -3.69 8.00
C LYS A 113 24.79 -4.20 9.07
N THR A 114 26.07 -3.82 8.97
CA THR A 114 27.09 -4.17 9.95
C THR A 114 26.79 -3.54 11.31
N LEU A 115 26.37 -2.27 11.35
CA LEU A 115 25.97 -1.61 12.59
C LEU A 115 24.77 -2.30 13.25
N MET A 116 23.77 -2.73 12.47
CA MET A 116 22.61 -3.46 13.00
C MET A 116 23.00 -4.82 13.57
N GLN A 117 23.93 -5.53 12.92
CA GLN A 117 24.49 -6.78 13.47
C GLN A 117 25.23 -6.55 14.78
N SER A 118 26.04 -5.48 14.87
CA SER A 118 26.72 -5.11 16.12
C SER A 118 25.74 -4.78 17.24
N LEU A 119 24.67 -4.02 16.96
CA LEU A 119 23.62 -3.73 17.95
C LEU A 119 22.93 -5.01 18.44
N ASN A 120 22.68 -5.96 17.53
CA ASN A 120 22.10 -7.25 17.87
C ASN A 120 23.02 -8.09 18.77
N ASN A 121 24.30 -8.18 18.40
CA ASN A 121 25.26 -9.03 19.10
C ASN A 121 25.68 -8.44 20.45
N LEU A 122 25.89 -7.12 20.53
CA LEU A 122 26.41 -6.46 21.72
C LEU A 122 25.31 -6.10 22.72
N ILE A 123 24.11 -5.71 22.28
CA ILE A 123 23.06 -5.24 23.20
C ILE A 123 21.90 -6.22 23.28
N MET A 124 21.32 -6.58 22.14
CA MET A 124 20.10 -7.39 22.12
C MET A 124 20.31 -8.79 22.72
N PHE A 125 21.39 -9.48 22.35
CA PHE A 125 21.68 -10.83 22.85
C PHE A 125 22.01 -10.86 24.36
N PRO A 126 22.91 -10.02 24.91
CA PRO A 126 23.18 -10.02 26.36
C PRO A 126 21.95 -9.65 27.20
N VAL A 127 21.14 -8.68 26.76
CA VAL A 127 19.90 -8.31 27.46
C VAL A 127 18.88 -9.45 27.39
N ASP A 128 18.73 -10.13 26.25
CA ASP A 128 17.84 -11.28 26.13
C ASP A 128 18.30 -12.47 26.98
N SER A 129 19.60 -12.73 27.00
CA SER A 129 20.22 -13.77 27.83
C SER A 129 19.93 -13.50 29.32
N LEU A 130 20.23 -12.30 29.81
CA LEU A 130 19.98 -11.90 31.21
C LEU A 130 18.51 -12.04 31.61
N LEU A 131 17.58 -11.67 30.72
CA LEU A 131 16.14 -11.81 30.96
C LEU A 131 15.66 -13.27 30.96
N LYS A 132 16.31 -14.15 30.19
CA LYS A 132 15.91 -15.55 30.03
C LYS A 132 16.64 -16.53 30.95
N SER A 133 17.85 -16.22 31.39
CA SER A 133 18.63 -17.06 32.30
C SER A 133 18.40 -16.63 33.75
N GLU A 134 18.89 -15.45 34.12
CA GLU A 134 18.96 -15.03 35.53
C GLU A 134 17.62 -14.48 36.05
N LEU A 135 16.89 -13.76 35.20
CA LEU A 135 15.58 -13.17 35.53
C LEU A 135 14.41 -14.02 35.03
N ARG A 136 14.66 -15.31 34.78
CA ARG A 136 13.65 -16.26 34.35
C ARG A 136 12.62 -16.49 35.44
N GLY A 137 11.34 -16.56 35.05
CA GLY A 137 10.26 -16.97 35.95
C GLY A 137 9.27 -15.86 36.28
N ALA A 138 8.31 -16.14 37.14
CA ALA A 138 7.34 -15.16 37.62
C ALA A 138 7.96 -14.19 38.66
N LYS A 139 7.27 -13.09 38.94
CA LYS A 139 7.64 -12.13 40.00
C LYS A 139 7.85 -12.88 41.33
N GLY A 140 8.99 -12.68 41.99
CA GLY A 140 9.31 -13.32 43.27
C GLY A 140 9.70 -14.80 43.22
N GLU A 141 9.97 -15.40 42.05
CA GLU A 141 10.47 -16.79 42.01
C GLU A 141 11.86 -16.96 42.60
N LEU A 142 12.72 -15.94 42.50
CA LEU A 142 14.10 -15.98 43.00
C LEU A 142 14.15 -16.13 44.53
N LYS A 143 13.30 -15.40 45.27
CA LYS A 143 13.19 -15.52 46.73
C LYS A 143 12.43 -16.74 47.25
N LYS A 144 11.77 -17.56 46.41
CA LYS A 144 10.97 -18.73 46.90
C LYS A 144 11.73 -19.67 47.84
N PRO A 145 12.99 -20.08 47.54
CA PRO A 145 13.76 -20.94 48.45
C PRO A 145 14.05 -20.28 49.79
N PHE A 146 14.36 -18.97 49.79
CA PHE A 146 14.54 -18.17 51.00
C PHE A 146 13.24 -18.05 51.81
N GLU A 147 12.11 -17.75 51.17
CA GLU A 147 10.82 -17.66 51.83
C GLU A 147 10.42 -19.00 52.49
N LYS A 148 10.73 -20.12 51.84
CA LYS A 148 10.50 -21.45 52.40
C LYS A 148 11.31 -21.67 53.67
N ALA A 149 12.63 -21.43 53.63
CA ALA A 149 13.49 -21.56 54.80
C ALA A 149 13.09 -20.58 55.93
N SER A 150 12.69 -19.35 55.57
CA SER A 150 12.16 -18.37 56.50
C SER A 150 10.89 -18.84 57.21
N LYS A 151 9.94 -19.43 56.48
CA LYS A 151 8.69 -19.95 57.07
C LYS A 151 8.95 -21.15 57.97
N GLU A 152 9.84 -22.06 57.56
CA GLU A 152 10.24 -23.22 58.36
C GLU A 152 10.90 -22.80 59.67
N TYR A 153 11.78 -21.78 59.62
CA TYR A 153 12.36 -21.15 60.81
C TYR A 153 11.29 -20.59 61.75
N ASP A 154 10.36 -19.79 61.24
CA ASP A 154 9.30 -19.16 62.05
C ASP A 154 8.39 -20.20 62.71
N VAL A 155 8.00 -21.25 61.97
CA VAL A 155 7.16 -22.34 62.48
C VAL A 155 7.87 -23.11 63.60
N LYS A 156 9.15 -23.43 63.42
CA LYS A 156 9.95 -24.13 64.43
C LYS A 156 10.15 -23.28 65.68
N TYR A 157 10.47 -22.00 65.52
CA TYR A 157 10.64 -21.07 66.62
C TYR A 157 9.37 -20.93 67.45
N LEU A 158 8.22 -20.70 66.81
CA LEU A 158 6.92 -20.60 67.49
C LEU A 158 6.53 -21.88 68.24
N LYS A 159 6.91 -23.05 67.71
CA LYS A 159 6.67 -24.34 68.38
C LYS A 159 7.49 -24.45 69.66
N ILE A 160 8.79 -24.18 69.58
CA ILE A 160 9.70 -24.22 70.74
C ILE A 160 9.30 -23.17 71.78
N GLU A 161 8.97 -21.96 71.34
CA GLU A 161 8.53 -20.88 72.24
C GLU A 161 7.29 -21.30 73.05
N LYS A 162 6.29 -21.92 72.40
CA LYS A 162 5.09 -22.46 73.08
C LYS A 162 5.43 -23.58 74.05
N GLU A 163 6.31 -24.51 73.67
CA GLU A 163 6.75 -25.62 74.52
C GLU A 163 7.49 -25.11 75.77
N LYS A 164 8.41 -24.15 75.62
CA LYS A 164 9.15 -23.55 76.74
C LYS A 164 8.25 -22.72 77.66
N LYS A 165 7.29 -21.97 77.12
CA LYS A 165 6.27 -21.24 77.91
C LYS A 165 5.34 -22.19 78.66
N ALA A 166 4.96 -23.31 78.06
CA ALA A 166 4.15 -24.34 78.71
C ALA A 166 4.92 -25.02 79.85
N GLN A 167 6.18 -25.42 79.61
CA GLN A 167 7.06 -25.99 80.64
C GLN A 167 7.27 -25.03 81.82
N ALA A 168 7.48 -23.74 81.57
CA ALA A 168 7.62 -22.75 82.65
C ALA A 168 6.33 -22.66 83.50
N LYS A 169 5.17 -22.73 82.84
CA LYS A 169 3.85 -22.69 83.50
C LYS A 169 3.61 -23.94 84.36
N GLU A 170 4.05 -25.11 83.93
CA GLU A 170 3.95 -26.37 84.69
C GLU A 170 4.85 -26.37 85.95
N VAL A 171 5.97 -25.66 85.91
CA VAL A 171 6.89 -25.49 87.05
C VAL A 171 6.46 -24.33 87.98
N GLY A 172 5.29 -23.72 87.74
CA GLY A 172 4.73 -22.64 88.57
C GLY A 172 5.38 -21.28 88.35
N MET A 173 6.20 -21.11 87.31
CA MET A 173 6.83 -19.85 86.95
C MET A 173 6.08 -19.15 85.79
N LEU A 174 5.75 -17.87 85.96
CA LEU A 174 5.14 -17.07 84.90
C LEU A 174 6.25 -16.46 84.03
N ARG A 175 6.69 -17.20 83.01
CA ARG A 175 7.80 -16.77 82.15
C ARG A 175 7.30 -15.94 80.95
N SER A 176 7.73 -14.68 80.89
CA SER A 176 7.36 -13.70 79.85
C SER A 176 8.11 -13.91 78.54
N GLU A 177 9.40 -14.24 78.61
CA GLU A 177 10.32 -14.20 77.46
C GLU A 177 11.19 -15.47 77.38
N VAL A 178 11.43 -15.93 76.15
CA VAL A 178 12.32 -17.05 75.80
C VAL A 178 13.52 -16.44 75.09
N TYR A 179 14.72 -16.59 75.64
CA TYR A 179 15.91 -15.97 75.08
C TYR A 179 16.45 -16.78 73.89
N PRO A 180 16.98 -16.12 72.83
CA PRO A 180 17.56 -16.81 71.68
C PRO A 180 18.65 -17.84 72.04
N SER A 181 19.39 -17.59 73.12
CA SER A 181 20.44 -18.48 73.65
C SER A 181 19.90 -19.82 74.16
N GLU A 182 18.67 -19.87 74.68
CA GLU A 182 18.06 -21.06 75.28
C GLU A 182 17.46 -22.02 74.24
N VAL A 183 17.21 -21.51 73.03
CA VAL A 183 16.63 -22.26 71.91
C VAL A 183 17.65 -22.49 70.80
N ALA A 184 18.90 -22.05 70.99
CA ALA A 184 19.93 -22.03 69.96
C ALA A 184 20.24 -23.43 69.39
N ASP A 185 20.32 -24.46 70.23
CA ASP A 185 20.62 -25.84 69.81
C ASP A 185 19.42 -26.48 69.09
N GLU A 186 18.20 -26.29 69.60
CA GLU A 186 16.97 -26.83 69.00
C GLU A 186 16.60 -26.17 67.67
N MET A 187 17.10 -24.95 67.43
CA MET A 187 16.91 -24.15 66.21
C MET A 187 18.06 -24.29 65.20
N GLU A 188 19.10 -25.08 65.47
CA GLU A 188 20.33 -25.09 64.67
C GLU A 188 20.04 -25.40 63.18
N LYS A 189 19.28 -26.46 62.90
CA LYS A 189 18.99 -26.90 61.54
C LYS A 189 18.28 -25.80 60.72
N GLU A 190 17.20 -25.25 61.25
CA GLU A 190 16.40 -24.22 60.59
C GLU A 190 17.18 -22.90 60.47
N ARG A 191 17.99 -22.54 61.48
CA ARG A 191 18.86 -21.35 61.44
C ARG A 191 19.93 -21.48 60.35
N ARG A 192 20.58 -22.64 60.25
CA ARG A 192 21.57 -22.94 59.19
C ARG A 192 20.94 -22.92 57.80
N MET A 193 19.75 -23.48 57.67
CA MET A 193 19.01 -23.46 56.39
C MET A 193 18.63 -22.03 55.98
N PHE A 194 18.19 -21.19 56.93
CA PHE A 194 17.93 -19.78 56.69
C PHE A 194 19.19 -19.04 56.21
N GLN A 195 20.31 -19.21 56.92
CA GLN A 195 21.61 -18.61 56.55
C GLN A 195 22.06 -19.05 55.15
N LEU A 196 21.95 -20.34 54.85
CA LEU A 196 22.31 -20.89 53.54
C LEU A 196 21.46 -20.28 52.42
N GLN A 197 20.12 -20.29 52.56
CA GLN A 197 19.25 -19.75 51.52
C GLN A 197 19.38 -18.22 51.37
N MET A 198 19.69 -17.50 52.45
CA MET A 198 20.04 -16.07 52.37
C MET A 198 21.34 -15.86 51.59
N CYS A 199 22.35 -16.68 51.83
CA CYS A 199 23.63 -16.62 51.10
C CYS A 199 23.43 -16.89 49.60
N GLU A 200 22.74 -17.97 49.25
CA GLU A 200 22.38 -18.32 47.86
C GLU A 200 21.63 -17.18 47.17
N TYR A 201 20.67 -16.56 47.86
CA TYR A 201 19.93 -15.42 47.34
C TYR A 201 20.84 -14.21 47.06
N LEU A 202 21.70 -13.83 48.02
CA LEU A 202 22.62 -12.70 47.88
C LEU A 202 23.67 -12.94 46.77
N LEU A 203 24.14 -14.18 46.60
CA LEU A 203 25.04 -14.56 45.51
C LEU A 203 24.37 -14.33 44.14
N LYS A 204 23.15 -14.84 43.96
CA LYS A 204 22.39 -14.63 42.71
C LYS A 204 22.09 -13.15 42.46
N PHE A 205 21.69 -12.41 43.50
CA PHE A 205 21.45 -10.97 43.38
C PHE A 205 22.71 -10.22 42.92
N ASN A 206 23.88 -10.54 43.49
CA ASN A 206 25.14 -9.91 43.10
C ASN A 206 25.57 -10.26 41.67
N ASP A 207 25.32 -11.49 41.21
CA ASP A 207 25.57 -11.89 39.83
C ASP A 207 24.69 -11.08 38.85
N ILE A 208 23.37 -11.01 39.12
CA ILE A 208 22.43 -10.18 38.36
C ILE A 208 22.87 -8.70 38.35
N LYS A 209 23.28 -8.17 39.51
CA LYS A 209 23.77 -6.80 39.65
C LYS A 209 25.02 -6.53 38.79
N THR A 210 25.92 -7.51 38.70
CA THR A 210 27.15 -7.41 37.90
C THR A 210 26.83 -7.41 36.42
N LYS A 211 26.02 -8.38 35.96
CA LYS A 211 25.59 -8.51 34.56
C LYS A 211 24.79 -7.30 34.07
N LYS A 212 23.80 -6.84 34.84
CA LYS A 212 22.95 -5.69 34.46
C LYS A 212 23.68 -4.36 34.51
N GLY A 213 24.73 -4.25 35.33
CA GLY A 213 25.44 -3.01 35.60
C GLY A 213 26.73 -2.90 34.80
N ILE A 214 27.73 -3.69 35.19
CA ILE A 214 29.09 -3.59 34.67
C ILE A 214 29.16 -4.14 33.24
N GLU A 215 28.70 -5.38 33.03
CA GLU A 215 28.81 -6.03 31.72
C GLU A 215 27.95 -5.34 30.66
N LEU A 216 26.71 -4.99 31.01
CA LEU A 216 25.84 -4.25 30.09
C LEU A 216 26.43 -2.88 29.71
N LEU A 217 27.08 -2.18 30.64
CA LEU A 217 27.74 -0.91 30.35
C LEU A 217 28.94 -1.10 29.42
N GLN A 218 29.73 -2.17 29.61
CA GLN A 218 30.83 -2.51 28.72
C GLN A 218 30.34 -2.78 27.29
N HIS A 219 29.25 -3.54 27.13
CA HIS A 219 28.65 -3.76 25.82
C HIS A 219 28.10 -2.48 25.17
N LEU A 220 27.57 -1.55 25.97
CA LEU A 220 27.17 -0.23 25.46
C LEU A 220 28.37 0.56 24.94
N ILE A 221 29.50 0.55 25.66
CA ILE A 221 30.74 1.19 25.20
C ILE A 221 31.20 0.60 23.86
N GLU A 222 31.21 -0.73 23.75
CA GLU A 222 31.55 -1.44 22.51
C GLU A 222 30.61 -1.07 21.35
N TYR A 223 29.31 -0.95 21.62
CA TYR A 223 28.33 -0.52 20.62
C TYR A 223 28.58 0.93 20.16
N TYR A 224 28.86 1.86 21.07
CA TYR A 224 29.16 3.24 20.70
C TYR A 224 30.49 3.36 19.92
N HIS A 225 31.47 2.49 20.18
CA HIS A 225 32.64 2.37 19.31
C HIS A 225 32.29 1.86 17.91
N ALA A 226 31.41 0.86 17.79
CA ALA A 226 30.91 0.40 16.50
C ALA A 226 30.14 1.50 15.75
N GLN A 227 29.33 2.28 16.47
CA GLN A 227 28.59 3.42 15.92
C GLN A 227 29.51 4.54 15.45
N HIS A 228 30.54 4.87 16.22
CA HIS A 228 31.57 5.82 15.81
C HIS A 228 32.27 5.38 14.52
N ASN A 229 32.63 4.10 14.42
CA ASN A 229 33.26 3.56 13.21
C ASN A 229 32.32 3.61 12.00
N PHE A 230 31.03 3.28 12.17
CA PHE A 230 30.02 3.42 11.13
C PHE A 230 29.98 4.84 10.56
N PHE A 231 29.90 5.87 11.42
CA PHE A 231 29.88 7.26 10.95
C PHE A 231 31.20 7.68 10.32
N LYS A 232 32.33 7.27 10.89
CA LYS A 232 33.66 7.60 10.38
C LYS A 232 33.88 7.03 8.98
N ASP A 233 33.50 5.77 8.75
CA ASP A 233 33.68 5.12 7.46
C ASP A 233 32.63 5.59 6.45
N GLY A 234 31.39 5.83 6.88
CA GLY A 234 30.36 6.45 6.03
C GLY A 234 30.75 7.85 5.55
N LEU A 235 31.34 8.68 6.42
CA LEU A 235 31.85 10.00 6.04
C LEU A 235 32.93 9.89 4.96
N LYS A 236 33.92 9.00 5.12
CA LYS A 236 34.97 8.79 4.11
C LYS A 236 34.40 8.37 2.75
N THR A 237 33.41 7.46 2.74
CA THR A 237 32.73 7.03 1.50
C THR A 237 32.05 8.22 0.81
N ILE A 238 31.33 9.05 1.56
CA ILE A 238 30.66 10.25 1.03
C ILE A 238 31.66 11.31 0.57
N GLU A 239 32.73 11.56 1.31
CA GLU A 239 33.78 12.53 0.93
C GLU A 239 34.44 12.14 -0.39
N HIS A 240 34.77 10.86 -0.56
CA HIS A 240 35.31 10.35 -1.82
C HIS A 240 34.33 10.56 -2.98
N PHE A 241 33.04 10.30 -2.76
CA PHE A 241 32.00 10.47 -3.76
C PHE A 241 31.65 11.95 -4.05
N GLY A 242 31.80 12.85 -3.07
CA GLY A 242 31.49 14.27 -3.20
C GLY A 242 32.25 14.94 -4.35
N THR A 243 33.52 14.59 -4.53
CA THR A 243 34.35 15.07 -5.66
C THR A 243 33.73 14.72 -7.02
N TYR A 244 33.14 13.53 -7.14
CA TYR A 244 32.46 13.10 -8.35
C TYR A 244 31.14 13.84 -8.59
N ILE A 245 30.40 14.20 -7.54
CA ILE A 245 29.13 14.94 -7.66
C ILE A 245 29.37 16.31 -8.32
N GLU A 246 30.44 17.01 -7.93
CA GLU A 246 30.77 18.32 -8.51
C GLU A 246 31.06 18.22 -10.01
N ASP A 247 31.85 17.22 -10.43
CA ASP A 247 32.16 16.98 -11.83
C ASP A 247 30.94 16.52 -12.63
N LEU A 248 30.12 15.65 -12.04
CA LEU A 248 28.87 15.19 -12.65
C LEU A 248 27.90 16.35 -12.88
N SER A 249 27.77 17.26 -11.92
CA SER A 249 26.89 18.43 -12.02
C SER A 249 27.26 19.30 -13.23
N LYS A 250 28.56 19.55 -13.44
CA LYS A 250 29.05 20.28 -14.63
C LYS A 250 28.74 19.53 -15.94
N LYS A 251 28.96 18.21 -15.97
CA LYS A 251 28.61 17.38 -17.14
C LYS A 251 27.12 17.43 -17.46
N LEU A 252 26.25 17.30 -16.45
CA LEU A 252 24.80 17.35 -16.63
C LEU A 252 24.30 18.70 -17.14
N GLN A 253 24.90 19.81 -16.69
CA GLN A 253 24.61 21.14 -17.22
C GLN A 253 24.98 21.23 -18.72
N GLY A 254 26.12 20.66 -19.13
CA GLY A 254 26.52 20.60 -20.53
C GLY A 254 25.56 19.78 -21.39
N ILE A 255 25.13 18.61 -20.92
CA ILE A 255 24.15 17.77 -21.62
C ILE A 255 22.82 18.51 -21.77
N ARG A 256 22.33 19.14 -20.69
CA ARG A 256 21.09 19.94 -20.73
C ARG A 256 21.17 21.08 -21.73
N ALA A 257 22.28 21.83 -21.75
CA ALA A 257 22.48 22.92 -22.70
C ALA A 257 22.43 22.43 -24.16
N LYS A 258 23.04 21.28 -24.46
CA LYS A 258 22.99 20.66 -25.79
C LYS A 258 21.56 20.27 -26.17
N GLN A 259 20.82 19.63 -25.27
CA GLN A 259 19.41 19.26 -25.49
C GLN A 259 18.51 20.48 -25.70
N ASP A 260 18.73 21.57 -24.95
CA ASP A 260 17.99 22.83 -25.13
C ASP A 260 18.31 23.50 -26.48
N GLU A 261 19.56 23.42 -26.96
CA GLU A 261 19.96 23.90 -28.28
C GLU A 261 19.30 23.08 -29.40
N GLU A 262 19.29 21.75 -29.30
CA GLU A 262 18.60 20.86 -30.23
C GLU A 262 17.09 21.15 -30.26
N LYS A 263 16.48 21.33 -29.09
CA LYS A 263 15.07 21.74 -28.96
C LYS A 263 14.82 23.08 -29.65
N LYS A 264 15.71 24.06 -29.48
CA LYS A 264 15.61 25.36 -30.15
C LYS A 264 15.69 25.21 -31.67
N LYS A 265 16.64 24.43 -32.20
CA LYS A 265 16.75 24.13 -33.63
C LYS A 265 15.46 23.50 -34.18
N LEU A 266 14.84 22.59 -33.43
CA LEU A 266 13.56 21.99 -33.80
C LEU A 266 12.39 22.98 -33.77
N VAL A 267 12.38 23.91 -32.80
CA VAL A 267 11.38 24.99 -32.74
C VAL A 267 11.53 25.95 -33.92
N ASP A 268 12.76 26.35 -34.24
CA ASP A 268 13.06 27.24 -35.37
C ASP A 268 12.68 26.57 -36.70
N LEU A 269 13.02 25.29 -36.88
CA LEU A 269 12.61 24.49 -38.04
C LEU A 269 11.09 24.39 -38.14
N ARG A 270 10.40 24.17 -37.02
CA ARG A 270 8.93 24.12 -36.98
C ARG A 270 8.31 25.45 -37.40
N LEU A 271 8.90 26.58 -36.98
CA LEU A 271 8.43 27.92 -37.37
C LEU A 271 8.67 28.17 -38.87
N LEU A 272 9.84 27.79 -39.39
CA LEU A 272 10.17 27.88 -40.82
C LEU A 272 9.20 27.04 -41.67
N LEU A 273 8.93 25.81 -41.25
CA LEU A 273 7.97 24.93 -41.91
C LEU A 273 6.56 25.53 -41.89
N ARG A 274 6.12 26.11 -40.77
CA ARG A 274 4.82 26.80 -40.67
C ARG A 274 4.71 28.03 -41.56
N SER A 275 5.82 28.72 -41.85
CA SER A 275 5.85 29.88 -42.74
C SER A 275 5.88 29.55 -44.23
N ALA A 276 5.91 28.26 -44.61
CA ALA A 276 5.93 27.86 -46.01
C ALA A 276 4.55 28.13 -46.67
N PRO A 277 4.50 28.84 -47.82
CA PRO A 277 3.28 29.41 -48.39
C PRO A 277 2.24 28.41 -48.94
N ASP A 278 2.50 27.11 -48.90
CA ASP A 278 1.54 26.06 -49.29
C ASP A 278 0.80 25.40 -48.12
N LEU A 279 1.03 25.85 -46.87
CA LEU A 279 0.33 25.31 -45.70
C LEU A 279 -0.89 26.13 -45.25
N ASP A 280 -1.13 27.31 -45.85
CA ASP A 280 -2.00 28.36 -45.28
C ASP A 280 -3.29 28.66 -46.09
N ARG A 281 -3.97 27.60 -46.53
CA ARG A 281 -5.40 27.67 -46.90
C ARG A 281 -6.12 26.44 -46.38
N ASN A 282 -6.41 26.38 -45.07
CA ASN A 282 -7.75 26.00 -44.59
C ASN A 282 -7.98 25.87 -43.06
N GLU A 283 -7.02 26.03 -42.15
CA GLU A 283 -7.25 25.56 -40.76
C GLU A 283 -7.03 26.54 -39.59
N LEU A 284 -7.04 27.86 -39.78
CA LEU A 284 -6.77 28.79 -38.66
C LEU A 284 -7.77 29.95 -38.48
N LEU A 285 -9.07 29.70 -38.63
CA LEU A 285 -10.11 30.61 -38.12
C LEU A 285 -11.21 29.85 -37.37
N VAL A 286 -10.98 29.56 -36.09
CA VAL A 286 -12.08 29.37 -35.13
C VAL A 286 -11.83 30.32 -33.98
N GLN A 287 -12.22 31.59 -34.20
CA GLN A 287 -12.59 32.48 -33.13
C GLN A 287 -14.02 32.15 -32.71
N ASP A 288 -14.11 31.61 -31.50
CA ASP A 288 -15.14 31.86 -30.49
C ASP A 288 -16.49 32.41 -30.98
N LYS A 289 -17.47 31.51 -31.10
CA LYS A 289 -18.91 31.74 -30.89
C LYS A 289 -19.67 30.41 -31.04
N ASN A 290 -20.12 29.86 -29.90
CA ASN A 290 -21.30 28.98 -29.74
C ASN A 290 -21.76 28.17 -30.97
N ALA A 291 -20.95 27.21 -31.43
CA ALA A 291 -21.37 26.26 -32.47
C ALA A 291 -21.45 24.86 -31.86
N VAL A 292 -22.69 24.49 -31.55
CA VAL A 292 -23.15 23.11 -31.36
C VAL A 292 -22.64 22.25 -32.52
N TYR A 293 -22.09 21.09 -32.18
CA TYR A 293 -21.78 19.94 -33.03
C TYR A 293 -22.28 20.04 -34.47
N SER A 294 -21.37 20.32 -35.42
CA SER A 294 -21.56 19.89 -36.80
C SER A 294 -20.27 20.03 -37.58
N LEU A 295 -19.54 18.92 -37.72
CA LEU A 295 -18.70 18.69 -38.88
C LEU A 295 -18.62 17.16 -39.11
N HIS A 296 -19.07 16.70 -40.28
CA HIS A 296 -19.09 15.32 -40.82
C HIS A 296 -20.32 14.43 -40.62
N GLN A 297 -21.48 14.95 -40.24
CA GLN A 297 -22.76 14.25 -40.40
C GLN A 297 -23.61 14.99 -41.44
N LEU A 298 -24.15 14.27 -42.44
CA LEU A 298 -25.14 14.80 -43.38
C LEU A 298 -26.25 15.45 -42.54
N GLN A 299 -26.43 16.77 -42.64
CA GLN A 299 -27.51 17.48 -41.97
C GLN A 299 -28.78 17.31 -42.80
N GLY A 300 -29.83 16.79 -42.18
CA GLY A 300 -31.15 16.70 -42.82
C GLY A 300 -31.82 18.07 -42.83
N ASP A 301 -32.54 18.40 -43.89
CA ASP A 301 -33.37 19.60 -43.87
C ASP A 301 -34.54 19.39 -42.91
N SER A 302 -34.58 20.22 -41.85
CA SER A 302 -35.58 20.17 -40.78
C SER A 302 -37.01 20.38 -41.27
N SER A 303 -37.21 21.00 -42.45
CA SER A 303 -38.53 21.22 -43.05
C SER A 303 -39.25 19.93 -43.43
N HIS A 304 -38.52 18.82 -43.62
CA HIS A 304 -39.08 17.53 -44.06
C HIS A 304 -39.58 16.65 -42.90
N GLY A 305 -39.38 17.04 -41.65
CA GLY A 305 -39.88 16.32 -40.47
C GLY A 305 -39.12 15.01 -40.14
N THR A 306 -39.67 14.21 -39.22
CA THR A 306 -39.00 13.00 -38.67
C THR A 306 -39.70 11.68 -39.02
N THR A 307 -40.75 11.72 -39.83
CA THR A 307 -41.54 10.56 -40.20
C THR A 307 -41.94 10.62 -41.67
N LYS A 308 -41.85 9.51 -42.39
CA LYS A 308 -42.25 9.43 -43.80
C LYS A 308 -42.62 8.00 -44.16
N THR A 309 -43.73 7.85 -44.88
CA THR A 309 -44.15 6.58 -45.48
C THR A 309 -44.24 6.75 -46.99
N GLY A 310 -43.72 5.79 -47.75
CA GLY A 310 -43.73 5.83 -49.21
C GLY A 310 -43.13 4.57 -49.82
N TYR A 311 -42.86 4.59 -51.13
CA TYR A 311 -42.30 3.46 -51.84
C TYR A 311 -40.86 3.74 -52.26
N LEU A 312 -39.96 2.78 -52.02
CA LEU A 312 -38.58 2.82 -52.49
C LEU A 312 -38.29 1.58 -53.34
N LEU A 313 -37.51 1.73 -54.40
CA LEU A 313 -36.97 0.60 -55.14
C LEU A 313 -35.78 0.06 -54.32
N LYS A 314 -35.89 -1.16 -53.80
CA LYS A 314 -34.83 -1.86 -53.08
C LYS A 314 -34.16 -2.89 -53.98
N LYS A 315 -32.83 -2.89 -54.06
CA LYS A 315 -32.08 -3.91 -54.81
C LYS A 315 -32.13 -5.27 -54.10
N SER A 316 -32.33 -6.36 -54.85
CA SER A 316 -32.25 -7.72 -54.33
C SER A 316 -30.79 -8.19 -54.16
N GLU A 317 -30.53 -9.04 -53.16
CA GLU A 317 -29.20 -9.61 -52.85
C GLU A 317 -29.03 -11.05 -53.40
N GLY A 318 -29.69 -11.38 -54.52
CA GLY A 318 -29.58 -12.72 -55.11
C GLY A 318 -28.25 -12.92 -55.87
N LYS A 319 -27.56 -14.03 -55.64
CA LYS A 319 -26.28 -14.37 -56.30
C LYS A 319 -26.37 -14.50 -57.83
N MET A 320 -27.56 -14.72 -58.40
CA MET A 320 -27.72 -14.95 -59.85
C MET A 320 -28.47 -13.84 -60.63
N ARG A 321 -29.26 -12.96 -59.97
CA ARG A 321 -29.84 -11.74 -60.58
C ARG A 321 -30.10 -10.65 -59.52
N LYS A 322 -29.51 -9.46 -59.71
CA LYS A 322 -29.81 -8.25 -58.92
C LYS A 322 -30.91 -7.46 -59.63
N VAL A 323 -32.07 -7.34 -59.01
CA VAL A 323 -33.25 -6.65 -59.58
C VAL A 323 -33.78 -5.65 -58.56
N TRP A 324 -34.18 -4.47 -59.03
CA TRP A 324 -34.85 -3.47 -58.22
C TRP A 324 -36.31 -3.87 -57.96
N GLN A 325 -36.71 -3.90 -56.70
CA GLN A 325 -38.06 -4.28 -56.29
C GLN A 325 -38.70 -3.12 -55.53
N ARG A 326 -39.90 -2.71 -55.96
CA ARG A 326 -40.66 -1.66 -55.27
C ARG A 326 -41.16 -2.19 -53.92
N ARG A 327 -40.79 -1.52 -52.83
CA ARG A 327 -41.14 -1.87 -51.45
C ARG A 327 -41.77 -0.67 -50.76
N LYS A 328 -42.83 -0.89 -49.98
CA LYS A 328 -43.34 0.13 -49.05
C LYS A 328 -42.33 0.26 -47.90
N CYS A 329 -41.94 1.49 -47.60
CA CYS A 329 -40.98 1.85 -46.57
C CYS A 329 -41.61 2.91 -45.65
N GLU A 330 -41.36 2.79 -44.35
CA GLU A 330 -41.93 3.66 -43.33
C GLU A 330 -40.90 4.01 -42.25
N VAL A 331 -40.69 5.30 -42.02
CA VAL A 331 -39.79 5.84 -40.98
C VAL A 331 -40.64 6.36 -39.84
N ILE A 332 -40.62 5.67 -38.69
CA ILE A 332 -41.35 6.05 -37.48
C ILE A 332 -40.50 5.68 -36.26
N ASP A 333 -40.44 6.59 -35.28
CA ASP A 333 -39.86 6.38 -33.95
C ASP A 333 -38.45 5.74 -33.94
N GLY A 334 -37.57 6.17 -34.85
CA GLY A 334 -36.18 5.70 -34.89
C GLY A 334 -35.97 4.43 -35.69
N PHE A 335 -37.02 3.89 -36.32
CA PHE A 335 -36.93 2.68 -37.13
C PHE A 335 -37.39 2.94 -38.57
N LEU A 336 -36.68 2.34 -39.53
CA LEU A 336 -37.14 2.17 -40.90
C LEU A 336 -37.74 0.76 -41.05
N SER A 337 -39.04 0.68 -41.32
CA SER A 337 -39.78 -0.54 -41.61
C SER A 337 -39.89 -0.74 -43.12
N ILE A 338 -39.35 -1.85 -43.62
CA ILE A 338 -39.38 -2.23 -45.04
C ILE A 338 -40.35 -3.41 -45.21
N PHE A 339 -41.48 -3.17 -45.88
CA PHE A 339 -42.54 -4.17 -46.04
C PHE A 339 -42.22 -5.15 -47.17
N HIS A 340 -42.62 -6.40 -46.98
CA HIS A 340 -42.56 -7.43 -48.02
C HIS A 340 -43.70 -7.25 -49.04
N ALA A 341 -43.69 -8.03 -50.13
CA ALA A 341 -44.72 -7.95 -51.18
C ALA A 341 -45.98 -8.70 -50.73
N ASP A 342 -45.78 -9.69 -49.85
CA ASP A 342 -46.82 -10.32 -49.07
C ASP A 342 -47.09 -9.46 -47.83
N GLU A 343 -48.29 -8.87 -47.76
CA GLU A 343 -48.71 -7.98 -46.67
C GLU A 343 -48.94 -8.72 -45.35
N LEU A 344 -49.05 -10.05 -45.37
CA LEU A 344 -49.17 -10.87 -44.16
C LEU A 344 -47.82 -11.09 -43.47
N LYS A 345 -46.70 -10.83 -44.17
CA LYS A 345 -45.36 -11.00 -43.63
C LYS A 345 -44.88 -9.72 -42.93
N MET A 346 -44.49 -9.85 -41.67
CA MET A 346 -44.02 -8.73 -40.85
C MET A 346 -42.87 -7.95 -41.52
N PRO A 347 -42.88 -6.60 -41.47
CA PRO A 347 -41.88 -5.78 -42.13
C PRO A 347 -40.49 -5.95 -41.48
N THR A 348 -39.45 -5.83 -42.29
CA THR A 348 -38.06 -5.77 -41.79
C THR A 348 -37.85 -4.41 -41.13
N LYS A 349 -37.69 -4.38 -39.80
CA LYS A 349 -37.40 -3.15 -39.05
C LYS A 349 -35.90 -2.96 -38.87
N VAL A 350 -35.43 -1.77 -39.19
CA VAL A 350 -34.01 -1.37 -39.11
C VAL A 350 -33.89 -0.19 -38.17
N ASN A 351 -33.05 -0.30 -37.13
CA ASN A 351 -32.82 0.80 -36.18
C ASN A 351 -31.90 1.86 -36.83
N LEU A 352 -32.37 3.10 -36.93
CA LEU A 352 -31.64 4.18 -37.58
C LEU A 352 -30.45 4.70 -36.77
N LEU A 353 -30.44 4.51 -35.45
CA LEU A 353 -29.29 4.87 -34.59
C LEU A 353 -28.05 4.05 -34.94
N THR A 354 -28.24 2.79 -35.33
CA THR A 354 -27.17 1.87 -35.69
C THR A 354 -26.82 1.89 -37.18
N CYS A 355 -27.47 2.76 -37.96
CA CYS A 355 -27.29 2.84 -39.40
C CYS A 355 -26.48 4.05 -39.86
N GLN A 356 -25.72 3.87 -40.94
CA GLN A 356 -25.09 4.95 -41.70
C GLN A 356 -25.84 5.15 -43.02
N ILE A 357 -26.17 6.40 -43.33
CA ILE A 357 -26.85 6.78 -44.58
C ILE A 357 -25.80 7.42 -45.48
N LYS A 358 -25.64 6.91 -46.71
CA LYS A 358 -24.69 7.45 -47.69
C LYS A 358 -25.39 7.71 -49.03
N PRO A 359 -25.39 8.94 -49.57
CA PRO A 359 -25.79 9.17 -50.96
C PRO A 359 -24.78 8.47 -51.88
N VAL A 360 -25.25 7.92 -53.00
CA VAL A 360 -24.37 7.30 -54.00
C VAL A 360 -23.87 8.42 -54.94
N PRO A 361 -22.55 8.72 -55.00
CA PRO A 361 -22.04 9.87 -55.76
C PRO A 361 -22.35 9.78 -57.27
N ASP A 362 -22.31 8.57 -57.81
CA ASP A 362 -22.45 8.31 -59.25
C ASP A 362 -23.91 8.11 -59.72
N ASP A 363 -24.87 8.02 -58.79
CA ASP A 363 -26.30 7.90 -59.12
C ASP A 363 -27.15 8.76 -58.17
N LYS A 364 -27.55 9.92 -58.69
CA LYS A 364 -28.29 10.96 -57.97
C LYS A 364 -29.67 10.53 -57.46
N LYS A 365 -30.20 9.38 -57.91
CA LYS A 365 -31.47 8.81 -57.44
C LYS A 365 -31.29 7.75 -56.35
N CYS A 366 -30.06 7.34 -56.07
CA CYS A 366 -29.75 6.24 -55.17
C CYS A 366 -29.12 6.70 -53.86
N PHE A 367 -29.41 5.95 -52.80
CA PHE A 367 -28.73 6.07 -51.51
C PHE A 367 -28.62 4.70 -50.85
N ASP A 368 -27.57 4.55 -50.06
CA ASP A 368 -27.25 3.34 -49.34
C ASP A 368 -27.52 3.54 -47.84
N LEU A 369 -28.21 2.57 -47.25
CA LEU A 369 -28.39 2.45 -45.80
C LEU A 369 -27.58 1.25 -45.31
N ILE A 370 -26.55 1.52 -44.53
CA ILE A 370 -25.63 0.53 -43.99
C ILE A 370 -26.04 0.23 -42.55
N SER A 371 -26.53 -0.99 -42.30
CA SER A 371 -26.78 -1.54 -40.96
C SER A 371 -25.60 -2.43 -40.54
N TYR A 372 -25.50 -2.74 -39.24
CA TYR A 372 -24.42 -3.53 -38.64
C TYR A 372 -24.13 -4.89 -39.32
N ASN A 373 -25.10 -5.46 -40.05
CA ASN A 373 -24.98 -6.75 -40.72
C ASN A 373 -25.50 -6.75 -42.17
N ARG A 374 -25.88 -5.60 -42.74
CA ARG A 374 -26.51 -5.56 -44.07
C ARG A 374 -26.44 -4.20 -44.74
N LEU A 375 -26.18 -4.20 -46.05
CA LEU A 375 -26.21 -3.03 -46.92
C LEU A 375 -27.52 -2.99 -47.72
N TYR A 376 -28.31 -1.94 -47.54
CA TYR A 376 -29.54 -1.72 -48.29
C TYR A 376 -29.32 -0.67 -49.36
N HIS A 377 -29.44 -1.05 -50.63
CA HIS A 377 -29.44 -0.13 -51.75
C HIS A 377 -30.87 0.30 -52.07
N PHE A 378 -31.13 1.61 -52.00
CA PHE A 378 -32.41 2.21 -52.33
C PHE A 378 -32.29 3.17 -53.52
N GLN A 379 -33.31 3.15 -54.37
CA GLN A 379 -33.49 4.07 -55.48
C GLN A 379 -34.86 4.73 -55.38
N THR A 380 -34.89 6.02 -55.66
CA THR A 380 -36.09 6.86 -55.73
C THR A 380 -36.48 7.13 -57.18
N GLU A 381 -37.70 7.62 -57.41
CA GLU A 381 -38.14 7.93 -58.78
C GLU A 381 -37.48 9.24 -59.29
N GLN A 382 -37.23 10.19 -58.38
CA GLN A 382 -36.69 11.52 -58.66
C GLN A 382 -35.56 11.90 -57.68
N GLU A 383 -34.57 12.67 -58.15
CA GLU A 383 -33.45 13.15 -57.33
C GLU A 383 -33.91 13.93 -56.09
N GLN A 384 -34.91 14.80 -56.24
CA GLN A 384 -35.50 15.55 -55.12
C GLN A 384 -36.07 14.63 -54.04
N GLU A 385 -36.66 13.50 -54.44
CA GLU A 385 -37.25 12.55 -53.49
C GLU A 385 -36.16 11.85 -52.68
N ARG A 386 -34.99 11.57 -53.27
CA ARG A 386 -33.83 11.01 -52.56
C ARG A 386 -33.38 11.93 -51.43
N ASP A 387 -33.28 13.23 -51.69
CA ASP A 387 -32.85 14.20 -50.67
C ASP A 387 -33.87 14.35 -49.54
N VAL A 388 -35.17 14.26 -49.86
CA VAL A 388 -36.24 14.21 -48.85
C VAL A 388 -36.13 12.94 -48.00
N TRP A 389 -35.92 11.77 -48.62
CA TRP A 389 -35.76 10.51 -47.88
C TRP A 389 -34.53 10.51 -46.98
N ILE A 390 -33.39 11.00 -47.46
CA ILE A 390 -32.17 11.15 -46.63
C ILE A 390 -32.44 12.12 -45.48
N SER A 391 -33.06 13.27 -45.74
CA SER A 391 -33.36 14.28 -44.71
C SER A 391 -34.23 13.72 -43.60
N VAL A 392 -35.31 12.99 -43.93
CA VAL A 392 -36.19 12.39 -42.91
C VAL A 392 -35.47 11.29 -42.11
N LEU A 393 -34.64 10.47 -42.75
CA LEU A 393 -33.87 9.44 -42.06
C LEU A 393 -32.85 10.05 -41.08
N VAL A 394 -32.18 11.13 -41.48
CA VAL A 394 -31.25 11.88 -40.62
C VAL A 394 -32.02 12.57 -39.48
N ASN A 395 -33.08 13.32 -39.77
CA ASN A 395 -33.86 14.03 -38.76
C ASN A 395 -34.47 13.07 -37.73
N CYS A 396 -34.93 11.89 -38.17
CA CYS A 396 -35.44 10.86 -37.27
C CYS A 396 -34.33 10.31 -36.37
N LYS A 397 -33.13 10.10 -36.91
CA LYS A 397 -31.96 9.67 -36.14
C LYS A 397 -31.54 10.73 -35.11
N GLU A 398 -31.47 11.99 -35.51
CA GLU A 398 -31.15 13.11 -34.63
C GLU A 398 -32.20 13.28 -33.51
N LYS A 399 -33.49 13.21 -33.82
CA LYS A 399 -34.55 13.29 -32.80
C LYS A 399 -34.49 12.16 -31.78
N GLN A 400 -34.09 10.95 -32.19
CA GLN A 400 -33.89 9.84 -31.25
C GLN A 400 -32.63 10.01 -30.41
N LEU A 401 -31.55 10.55 -30.98
CA LEU A 401 -30.37 10.94 -30.21
C LEU A 401 -30.75 12.01 -29.18
N SER A 402 -31.45 13.08 -29.58
CA SER A 402 -31.92 14.13 -28.67
C SER A 402 -32.86 13.61 -27.59
N LYS A 403 -33.79 12.70 -27.91
CA LYS A 403 -34.64 12.02 -26.92
C LYS A 403 -33.85 11.13 -25.97
N ALA A 404 -32.83 10.41 -26.45
CA ALA A 404 -31.96 9.60 -25.61
C ALA A 404 -31.16 10.47 -24.62
N PHE A 405 -30.69 11.65 -25.05
CA PHE A 405 -30.02 12.62 -24.16
C PHE A 405 -30.99 13.31 -23.17
N GLN A 406 -32.27 13.49 -23.53
CA GLN A 406 -33.29 14.04 -22.63
C GLN A 406 -33.84 12.99 -21.65
N HIS A 407 -33.90 11.71 -22.01
CA HIS A 407 -34.32 10.64 -21.10
C HIS A 407 -33.29 10.31 -20.01
N THR A 408 -32.05 10.77 -20.13
CA THR A 408 -31.02 10.67 -19.09
C THR A 408 -31.32 11.51 -17.85
N THR A 409 -32.32 12.41 -17.89
CA THR A 409 -32.77 13.15 -16.69
C THR A 409 -33.90 12.45 -15.92
N ASN A 410 -34.37 11.27 -16.36
CA ASN A 410 -35.55 10.61 -15.79
C ASN A 410 -35.35 9.10 -15.52
N THR A 411 -34.19 8.74 -14.96
CA THR A 411 -34.03 7.46 -14.24
C THR A 411 -33.79 7.77 -12.76
N ASN A 412 -34.64 7.22 -11.90
CA ASN A 412 -34.65 7.36 -10.44
C ASN A 412 -33.37 6.80 -9.78
N LEU A 413 -32.23 7.47 -9.98
CA LEU A 413 -31.04 7.35 -9.13
C LEU A 413 -30.91 8.67 -8.36
N ASN A 414 -30.59 8.59 -7.06
CA ASN A 414 -30.42 9.77 -6.21
C ASN A 414 -29.47 10.78 -6.89
N PRO A 415 -29.84 12.07 -6.99
CA PRO A 415 -28.99 13.11 -7.61
C PRO A 415 -27.55 13.14 -7.07
N SER A 416 -27.36 12.82 -5.79
CA SER A 416 -26.05 12.71 -5.13
C SER A 416 -25.17 11.60 -5.68
N LEU A 417 -25.74 10.47 -6.14
CA LEU A 417 -24.97 9.37 -6.73
C LEU A 417 -24.49 9.71 -8.15
N GLN A 418 -25.29 10.47 -8.91
CA GLN A 418 -24.89 10.94 -10.24
C GLN A 418 -23.79 12.01 -10.15
N GLU A 419 -23.88 12.91 -9.17
CA GLU A 419 -22.83 13.89 -8.90
C GLU A 419 -21.54 13.21 -8.44
N TYR A 420 -21.63 12.24 -7.53
CA TYR A 420 -20.52 11.42 -7.11
C TYR A 420 -19.86 10.70 -8.28
N GLN A 421 -20.62 10.00 -9.13
CA GLN A 421 -20.13 9.31 -10.32
C GLN A 421 -19.39 10.25 -11.28
N LYS A 422 -19.92 11.46 -11.53
CA LYS A 422 -19.25 12.47 -12.37
C LYS A 422 -17.90 12.86 -11.78
N THR A 423 -17.83 13.04 -10.46
CA THR A 423 -16.57 13.32 -9.76
C THR A 423 -15.59 12.15 -9.88
N LEU A 424 -16.05 10.90 -9.81
CA LEU A 424 -15.20 9.72 -10.03
C LEU A 424 -14.60 9.70 -11.44
N ILE A 425 -15.44 9.94 -12.45
CA ILE A 425 -15.01 9.99 -13.85
C ILE A 425 -14.00 11.11 -14.07
N LYS A 426 -14.22 12.30 -13.48
CA LYS A 426 -13.27 13.42 -13.54
C LYS A 426 -11.91 13.03 -12.94
N ASN A 427 -11.90 12.38 -11.78
CA ASN A 427 -10.66 11.92 -11.15
C ASN A 427 -9.91 10.91 -12.02
N VAL A 428 -10.63 9.96 -12.64
CA VAL A 428 -10.02 9.04 -13.61
C VAL A 428 -9.40 9.80 -14.77
N GLN A 429 -10.10 10.78 -15.36
CA GLN A 429 -9.57 11.58 -16.46
C GLN A 429 -8.31 12.38 -16.09
N LEU A 430 -8.14 12.75 -14.82
CA LEU A 430 -6.99 13.49 -14.32
C LEU A 430 -5.75 12.60 -14.04
N LEU A 431 -5.87 11.28 -14.10
CA LEU A 431 -4.72 10.39 -13.89
C LEU A 431 -3.64 10.56 -14.96
N PRO A 432 -2.37 10.32 -14.62
CA PRO A 432 -1.25 10.47 -15.55
C PRO A 432 -1.46 9.71 -16.87
N GLY A 433 -1.43 10.46 -17.98
CA GLY A 433 -1.56 9.93 -19.34
C GLY A 433 -2.99 9.78 -19.85
N ASN A 434 -4.01 9.98 -19.02
CA ASN A 434 -5.41 9.90 -19.43
C ASN A 434 -5.86 11.11 -20.27
N ASP A 435 -5.01 12.14 -20.40
CA ASP A 435 -5.19 13.28 -21.32
C ASP A 435 -4.97 12.91 -22.80
N LYS A 436 -4.50 11.70 -23.07
CA LYS A 436 -4.25 11.17 -24.42
C LYS A 436 -4.65 9.71 -24.50
N CYS A 437 -5.04 9.27 -25.69
CA CYS A 437 -5.38 7.88 -25.99
C CYS A 437 -4.22 6.94 -25.65
N CYS A 438 -4.51 5.86 -24.93
CA CYS A 438 -3.52 4.85 -24.53
C CYS A 438 -2.74 4.29 -25.74
N ASP A 439 -3.39 4.12 -26.90
CA ASP A 439 -2.77 3.42 -28.05
C ASP A 439 -2.17 4.33 -29.11
N CYS A 440 -2.85 5.41 -29.50
CA CYS A 440 -2.39 6.28 -30.59
C CYS A 440 -1.96 7.68 -30.12
N ALA A 441 -1.98 7.93 -28.80
CA ALA A 441 -1.64 9.21 -28.18
C ALA A 441 -2.46 10.43 -28.67
N SER A 442 -3.60 10.21 -29.34
CA SER A 442 -4.53 11.28 -29.71
C SER A 442 -5.11 11.94 -28.47
N LYS A 443 -5.18 13.28 -28.44
CA LYS A 443 -5.90 14.03 -27.39
C LYS A 443 -7.39 14.22 -27.68
N ASN A 444 -7.82 13.82 -28.87
CA ASN A 444 -9.20 14.00 -29.31
C ASN A 444 -10.06 12.82 -28.84
N ASP A 445 -11.21 13.12 -28.25
CA ASP A 445 -12.26 12.17 -27.88
C ASP A 445 -11.79 10.98 -27.04
N VAL A 446 -10.89 11.23 -26.09
CA VAL A 446 -10.39 10.24 -25.10
C VAL A 446 -11.45 10.01 -24.01
N THR A 447 -12.59 9.51 -24.43
CA THR A 447 -13.81 9.35 -23.61
C THR A 447 -14.27 7.91 -23.52
N TRP A 448 -13.48 6.96 -24.03
CA TRP A 448 -13.78 5.53 -23.98
C TRP A 448 -12.82 4.84 -23.04
N MET A 449 -13.33 3.91 -22.25
CA MET A 449 -12.59 3.18 -21.23
C MET A 449 -12.62 1.68 -21.50
N SER A 450 -11.46 1.02 -21.36
CA SER A 450 -11.40 -0.44 -21.24
C SER A 450 -11.55 -0.85 -19.78
N LEU A 451 -12.73 -1.36 -19.39
CA LEU A 451 -13.06 -1.65 -17.99
C LEU A 451 -12.10 -2.64 -17.32
N ASN A 452 -11.66 -3.66 -18.06
CA ASN A 452 -10.76 -4.69 -17.56
C ASN A 452 -9.31 -4.20 -17.38
N PHE A 453 -8.94 -3.06 -17.97
CA PHE A 453 -7.58 -2.51 -17.86
C PHE A 453 -7.55 -1.16 -17.16
N GLY A 454 -8.66 -0.45 -17.04
CA GLY A 454 -8.70 0.89 -16.45
C GLY A 454 -8.00 1.96 -17.29
N ILE A 455 -7.90 1.76 -18.61
CA ILE A 455 -7.26 2.70 -19.55
C ILE A 455 -8.30 3.48 -20.35
N LEU A 456 -7.92 4.69 -20.80
CA LEU A 456 -8.71 5.52 -21.68
C LEU A 456 -8.17 5.54 -23.12
N VAL A 457 -9.07 5.41 -24.08
CA VAL A 457 -8.77 5.38 -25.51
C VAL A 457 -9.68 6.35 -26.27
N CYS A 458 -9.21 6.80 -27.44
CA CYS A 458 -10.04 7.60 -28.34
C CYS A 458 -11.11 6.75 -29.02
N ILE A 459 -12.12 7.40 -29.59
CA ILE A 459 -13.22 6.72 -30.31
C ILE A 459 -12.74 5.73 -31.37
N HIS A 460 -11.71 6.05 -32.14
CA HIS A 460 -11.18 5.17 -33.19
C HIS A 460 -10.51 3.91 -32.63
N CYS A 461 -9.68 4.04 -31.59
CA CYS A 461 -9.09 2.89 -30.90
C CYS A 461 -10.16 2.05 -30.21
N SER A 462 -11.16 2.71 -29.61
CA SER A 462 -12.28 2.02 -28.97
C SER A 462 -13.04 1.08 -29.94
N GLY A 463 -13.13 1.45 -31.23
CA GLY A 463 -13.70 0.61 -32.27
C GLY A 463 -12.94 -0.71 -32.44
N ILE A 464 -11.61 -0.63 -32.56
CA ILE A 464 -10.75 -1.83 -32.66
C ILE A 464 -10.84 -2.69 -31.39
N HIS A 465 -10.83 -2.08 -30.21
CA HIS A 465 -10.97 -2.81 -28.95
C HIS A 465 -12.29 -3.60 -28.88
N ARG A 466 -13.39 -3.06 -29.43
CA ARG A 466 -14.66 -3.80 -29.53
C ARG A 466 -14.56 -4.99 -30.48
N GLU A 467 -13.82 -4.86 -31.57
CA GLU A 467 -13.58 -5.93 -32.55
C GLU A 467 -12.74 -7.08 -31.96
N LEU A 468 -11.82 -6.80 -31.04
CA LEU A 468 -11.08 -7.86 -30.32
C LEU A 468 -12.02 -8.78 -29.52
N GLY A 469 -13.10 -8.22 -28.98
CA GLY A 469 -14.08 -8.93 -28.16
C GLY A 469 -13.82 -8.85 -26.66
N VAL A 470 -14.86 -9.16 -25.89
CA VAL A 470 -14.97 -8.91 -24.43
C VAL A 470 -13.98 -9.70 -23.55
N HIS A 471 -13.31 -10.69 -24.13
CA HIS A 471 -12.28 -11.50 -23.47
C HIS A 471 -10.90 -10.84 -23.55
N TYR A 472 -10.69 -9.91 -24.49
CA TYR A 472 -9.48 -9.10 -24.56
C TYR A 472 -9.71 -7.69 -24.02
N SER A 473 -10.78 -7.01 -24.43
CA SER A 473 -11.09 -5.66 -23.96
C SER A 473 -12.58 -5.40 -23.87
N ARG A 474 -13.00 -4.74 -22.79
CA ARG A 474 -14.40 -4.40 -22.52
C ARG A 474 -14.57 -2.88 -22.56
N ILE A 475 -15.07 -2.36 -23.68
CA ILE A 475 -15.17 -0.92 -23.92
C ILE A 475 -16.53 -0.36 -23.48
N GLN A 476 -16.48 0.69 -22.65
CA GLN A 476 -17.60 1.57 -22.33
C GLN A 476 -17.21 3.05 -22.47
N SER A 477 -18.20 3.91 -22.70
CA SER A 477 -18.05 5.36 -22.81
C SER A 477 -18.19 6.03 -21.44
N LEU A 478 -17.26 6.92 -21.11
CA LEU A 478 -17.34 7.79 -19.93
C LEU A 478 -18.49 8.81 -20.01
N THR A 479 -18.97 9.12 -21.22
CA THR A 479 -19.97 10.17 -21.46
C THR A 479 -21.31 9.61 -21.91
N LEU A 480 -21.32 8.46 -22.59
CA LEU A 480 -22.54 7.85 -23.14
C LEU A 480 -23.09 6.69 -22.30
N ASP A 481 -22.25 6.01 -21.50
CA ASP A 481 -22.67 4.87 -20.67
C ASP A 481 -22.78 5.27 -19.19
N ASN A 482 -23.66 4.58 -18.46
CA ASN A 482 -23.80 4.75 -17.02
C ASN A 482 -22.83 3.80 -16.28
N LEU A 483 -21.65 4.29 -15.93
CA LEU A 483 -20.58 3.52 -15.29
C LEU A 483 -20.74 3.40 -13.77
N THR A 484 -20.88 2.19 -13.26
CA THR A 484 -21.03 1.98 -11.81
C THR A 484 -19.69 2.20 -11.08
N PRO A 485 -19.69 2.58 -9.78
CA PRO A 485 -18.44 2.74 -9.03
C PRO A 485 -17.54 1.48 -9.08
N ALA A 486 -18.13 0.29 -9.07
CA ALA A 486 -17.41 -0.97 -9.23
C ALA A 486 -16.64 -1.06 -10.56
N GLN A 487 -17.22 -0.55 -11.65
CA GLN A 487 -16.60 -0.53 -12.98
C GLN A 487 -15.43 0.46 -13.09
N LEU A 488 -15.34 1.44 -12.20
CA LEU A 488 -14.28 2.45 -12.17
C LEU A 488 -13.08 2.06 -11.27
N LEU A 489 -13.13 0.93 -10.55
CA LEU A 489 -12.13 0.56 -9.55
C LEU A 489 -10.71 0.40 -10.10
N ILE A 490 -10.54 -0.28 -11.25
CA ILE A 490 -9.23 -0.43 -11.89
C ILE A 490 -8.78 0.93 -12.43
N ALA A 491 -9.69 1.65 -13.09
CA ALA A 491 -9.41 2.95 -13.69
C ALA A 491 -8.98 4.01 -12.67
N ARG A 492 -9.36 3.87 -11.39
CA ARG A 492 -8.93 4.75 -10.29
C ARG A 492 -7.42 4.74 -10.05
N ILE A 493 -6.75 3.61 -10.32
CA ILE A 493 -5.33 3.44 -9.95
C ILE A 493 -4.41 3.10 -11.14
N MET A 494 -4.95 2.64 -12.27
CA MET A 494 -4.12 2.27 -13.42
C MET A 494 -3.64 3.51 -14.18
N GLY A 495 -4.52 4.24 -14.86
CA GLY A 495 -4.10 5.31 -15.77
C GLY A 495 -3.28 4.82 -16.98
N ASN A 496 -3.30 5.59 -18.07
CA ASN A 496 -2.68 5.19 -19.33
C ASN A 496 -1.15 5.12 -19.25
N ASN A 497 -0.50 5.99 -18.48
CA ASN A 497 0.96 5.97 -18.36
C ASN A 497 1.43 4.67 -17.69
N THR A 498 0.90 4.34 -16.50
CA THR A 498 1.28 3.10 -15.78
C THR A 498 0.95 1.86 -16.58
N PHE A 499 -0.17 1.83 -17.30
CA PHE A 499 -0.46 0.69 -18.19
C PHE A 499 0.59 0.55 -19.31
N ASN A 500 0.98 1.66 -19.93
CA ASN A 500 1.97 1.65 -21.02
C ASN A 500 3.41 1.45 -20.53
N GLU A 501 3.73 1.71 -19.26
CA GLU A 501 5.01 1.28 -18.67
C GLU A 501 5.22 -0.23 -18.80
N VAL A 502 4.13 -1.02 -18.78
CA VAL A 502 4.15 -2.46 -19.01
C VAL A 502 3.90 -2.80 -20.49
N PHE A 503 2.79 -2.34 -21.06
CA PHE A 503 2.30 -2.76 -22.38
C PHE A 503 3.00 -2.08 -23.57
N GLU A 504 3.89 -1.13 -23.31
CA GLU A 504 4.68 -0.44 -24.33
C GLU A 504 6.17 -0.35 -23.96
N ALA A 505 6.61 -1.15 -22.97
CA ALA A 505 7.98 -1.15 -22.46
C ALA A 505 9.05 -1.31 -23.57
N THR A 506 8.73 -2.05 -24.63
CA THR A 506 9.63 -2.34 -25.77
C THR A 506 9.11 -1.81 -27.11
N VAL A 507 8.08 -0.96 -27.12
CA VAL A 507 7.43 -0.52 -28.38
C VAL A 507 8.35 0.31 -29.29
N GLY A 508 9.19 1.17 -28.72
CA GLY A 508 10.07 2.08 -29.47
C GLY A 508 9.32 2.90 -30.54
N ASP A 509 9.90 2.98 -31.73
CA ASP A 509 9.35 3.74 -32.86
C ASP A 509 8.14 3.07 -33.54
N LEU A 510 7.73 1.88 -33.10
CA LEU A 510 6.55 1.16 -33.62
C LEU A 510 5.23 1.73 -33.08
N LYS A 511 5.28 2.75 -32.23
CA LYS A 511 4.11 3.42 -31.68
C LYS A 511 3.34 4.14 -32.78
N ILE A 512 2.07 3.76 -32.97
CA ILE A 512 1.19 4.41 -33.95
C ILE A 512 0.85 5.85 -33.55
N LYS A 513 0.65 6.70 -34.56
CA LYS A 513 0.24 8.11 -34.41
C LYS A 513 -1.28 8.28 -34.61
N PRO A 514 -1.87 9.41 -34.19
CA PRO A 514 -3.31 9.64 -34.33
C PRO A 514 -3.86 9.52 -35.75
N ASP A 515 -3.05 9.89 -36.74
CA ASP A 515 -3.32 9.95 -38.18
C ASP A 515 -3.06 8.63 -38.92
N CYS A 516 -2.65 7.57 -38.23
CA CYS A 516 -2.43 6.25 -38.85
C CYS A 516 -3.70 5.68 -39.48
N SER A 517 -3.50 4.78 -40.45
CA SER A 517 -4.60 4.06 -41.09
C SER A 517 -5.34 3.16 -40.08
N MET A 518 -6.58 2.78 -40.41
CA MET A 518 -7.34 1.86 -39.56
C MET A 518 -6.71 0.46 -39.51
N ASP A 519 -6.04 0.04 -40.59
CA ASP A 519 -5.35 -1.24 -40.64
C ASP A 519 -4.11 -1.25 -39.71
N ASP A 520 -3.30 -0.18 -39.74
CA ASP A 520 -2.16 -0.03 -38.82
C ASP A 520 -2.63 0.02 -37.36
N ARG A 521 -3.75 0.71 -37.11
CA ARG A 521 -4.37 0.77 -35.77
C ARG A 521 -4.82 -0.60 -35.30
N TYR A 522 -5.46 -1.38 -36.18
CA TYR A 522 -5.89 -2.73 -35.88
C TYR A 522 -4.71 -3.64 -35.56
N GLU A 523 -3.68 -3.65 -36.43
CA GLU A 523 -2.49 -4.49 -36.23
C GLU A 523 -1.73 -4.14 -34.96
N TYR A 524 -1.55 -2.85 -34.66
CA TYR A 524 -0.89 -2.39 -33.43
C TYR A 524 -1.67 -2.78 -32.17
N ILE A 525 -2.97 -2.52 -32.12
CA ILE A 525 -3.79 -2.82 -30.94
C ILE A 525 -3.86 -4.34 -30.73
N LYS A 526 -4.02 -5.13 -31.81
CA LYS A 526 -3.96 -6.59 -31.72
C LYS A 526 -2.59 -7.06 -31.23
N ALA A 527 -1.49 -6.48 -31.71
CA ALA A 527 -0.15 -6.76 -31.22
C ALA A 527 0.02 -6.48 -29.73
N LYS A 528 -0.51 -5.33 -29.27
CA LYS A 528 -0.40 -4.86 -27.90
C LYS A 528 -1.21 -5.69 -26.92
N TYR A 529 -2.49 -5.96 -27.19
CA TYR A 529 -3.38 -6.61 -26.21
C TYR A 529 -3.52 -8.12 -26.39
N VAL A 530 -3.53 -8.61 -27.63
CA VAL A 530 -3.70 -10.05 -27.90
C VAL A 530 -2.36 -10.76 -27.83
N ALA A 531 -1.36 -10.26 -28.56
CA ALA A 531 -0.03 -10.87 -28.61
C ALA A 531 0.91 -10.39 -27.50
N ARG A 532 0.54 -9.33 -26.75
CA ARG A 532 1.36 -8.71 -25.69
C ARG A 532 2.80 -8.43 -26.15
N ARG A 533 2.97 -8.06 -27.41
CA ARG A 533 4.26 -8.06 -28.11
C ARG A 533 5.27 -7.10 -27.51
N TYR A 534 4.79 -5.98 -26.95
CA TYR A 534 5.63 -4.86 -26.53
C TYR A 534 5.93 -4.86 -25.02
N ILE A 535 5.61 -5.95 -24.32
CA ILE A 535 5.96 -6.08 -22.90
C ILE A 535 7.44 -6.40 -22.76
N LEU A 536 8.03 -5.96 -21.64
CA LEU A 536 9.34 -6.44 -21.22
C LEU A 536 9.13 -7.69 -20.36
N HIS A 537 9.80 -8.79 -20.69
CA HIS A 537 9.82 -9.96 -19.82
C HIS A 537 10.90 -9.73 -18.75
N THR A 538 10.49 -9.63 -17.49
CA THR A 538 11.36 -9.35 -16.35
C THR A 538 11.95 -10.62 -15.75
N THR A 539 11.30 -11.76 -15.98
CA THR A 539 11.75 -13.08 -15.52
C THR A 539 11.78 -14.09 -16.67
N THR A 540 12.57 -15.14 -16.52
CA THR A 540 12.59 -16.29 -17.45
C THR A 540 11.95 -17.54 -16.86
N ASN A 541 11.55 -17.48 -15.59
CA ASN A 541 11.09 -18.62 -14.81
C ASN A 541 9.67 -18.38 -14.30
N SER A 542 8.77 -19.32 -14.60
CA SER A 542 7.37 -19.27 -14.16
C SER A 542 7.22 -19.21 -12.64
N GLN A 543 8.18 -19.76 -11.89
CA GLN A 543 8.13 -19.74 -10.42
C GLN A 543 8.45 -18.34 -9.86
N ASP A 544 9.45 -17.66 -10.42
CA ASP A 544 9.84 -16.31 -10.00
C ASP A 544 8.74 -15.31 -10.36
N LEU A 545 8.08 -15.52 -11.51
CA LEU A 545 6.92 -14.73 -11.92
C LEU A 545 5.75 -14.85 -10.93
N MET A 546 5.53 -16.03 -10.36
CA MET A 546 4.52 -16.24 -9.31
C MET A 546 4.90 -15.59 -7.98
N VAL A 547 6.20 -15.50 -7.67
CA VAL A 547 6.71 -14.73 -6.52
C VAL A 547 6.50 -13.23 -6.72
N ASP A 548 6.75 -12.72 -7.93
CA ASP A 548 6.52 -11.32 -8.26
C ASP A 548 5.04 -10.94 -8.20
N LEU A 549 4.15 -11.85 -8.65
CA LEU A 549 2.70 -11.70 -8.49
C LEU A 549 2.31 -11.62 -7.01
N GLU A 550 2.82 -12.54 -6.18
CA GLU A 550 2.57 -12.56 -4.73
C GLU A 550 3.02 -11.25 -4.07
N GLN A 551 4.21 -10.78 -4.42
CA GLN A 551 4.78 -9.54 -3.88
C GLN A 551 3.99 -8.30 -4.31
N GLY A 552 3.53 -8.25 -5.58
CA GLY A 552 2.69 -7.17 -6.08
C GLY A 552 1.36 -7.06 -5.34
N ILE A 553 0.72 -8.21 -5.05
CA ILE A 553 -0.50 -8.25 -4.25
C ILE A 553 -0.21 -7.82 -2.81
N PHE A 554 0.90 -8.26 -2.23
CA PHE A 554 1.29 -7.91 -0.86
C PHE A 554 1.57 -6.40 -0.71
N ASN A 555 2.24 -5.80 -1.69
CA ASN A 555 2.59 -4.39 -1.71
C ASN A 555 1.45 -3.46 -2.16
N ALA A 556 0.31 -4.02 -2.57
CA ALA A 556 -0.79 -3.29 -3.20
C ALA A 556 -0.39 -2.55 -4.49
N ASP A 557 0.57 -3.10 -5.24
CA ASP A 557 1.11 -2.51 -6.46
C ASP A 557 0.44 -3.13 -7.71
N ILE A 558 -0.53 -2.40 -8.27
CA ILE A 558 -1.25 -2.85 -9.47
C ILE A 558 -0.35 -2.94 -10.71
N CYS A 559 0.73 -2.15 -10.79
CA CYS A 559 1.65 -2.18 -11.92
C CYS A 559 2.44 -3.50 -11.89
N GLN A 560 2.93 -3.91 -10.72
CA GLN A 560 3.61 -5.19 -10.55
C GLN A 560 2.67 -6.38 -10.84
N VAL A 561 1.40 -6.31 -10.39
CA VAL A 561 0.39 -7.34 -10.71
C VAL A 561 0.10 -7.39 -12.22
N LEU A 562 -0.03 -6.23 -12.87
CA LEU A 562 -0.21 -6.13 -14.33
C LEU A 562 0.99 -6.74 -15.08
N GLN A 563 2.21 -6.42 -14.67
CA GLN A 563 3.45 -6.93 -15.25
C GLN A 563 3.51 -8.46 -15.17
N ALA A 564 3.27 -9.03 -13.98
CA ALA A 564 3.25 -10.48 -13.79
C ALA A 564 2.20 -11.17 -14.68
N TRP A 565 0.97 -10.63 -14.71
CA TRP A 565 -0.09 -11.16 -15.57
C TRP A 565 0.25 -11.04 -17.07
N ALA A 566 0.84 -9.92 -17.48
CA ALA A 566 1.19 -9.65 -18.88
C ALA A 566 2.23 -10.65 -19.39
N GLU A 567 3.24 -10.96 -18.59
CA GLU A 567 4.27 -11.99 -18.86
C GLU A 567 3.73 -13.43 -18.85
N GLY A 568 2.51 -13.64 -18.35
CA GLY A 568 1.82 -14.93 -18.43
C GLY A 568 1.68 -15.67 -17.10
N ALA A 569 1.75 -14.98 -15.95
CA ALA A 569 1.46 -15.60 -14.66
C ALA A 569 0.05 -16.20 -14.63
N ASP A 570 -0.08 -17.46 -14.20
CA ASP A 570 -1.38 -18.08 -13.98
C ASP A 570 -1.97 -17.60 -12.65
N LEU A 571 -2.88 -16.63 -12.73
CA LEU A 571 -3.55 -16.05 -11.57
C LEU A 571 -4.36 -17.09 -10.76
N GLY A 572 -4.73 -18.23 -11.37
CA GLY A 572 -5.46 -19.31 -10.74
C GLY A 572 -4.58 -20.33 -10.01
N GLN A 573 -3.26 -20.27 -10.20
CA GLN A 573 -2.32 -21.17 -9.53
C GLN A 573 -2.08 -20.74 -8.07
N SER A 574 -1.79 -21.71 -7.20
CA SER A 574 -1.38 -21.44 -5.82
C SER A 574 -0.05 -20.68 -5.78
N LEU A 575 0.00 -19.64 -4.93
CA LEU A 575 1.17 -18.80 -4.74
C LEU A 575 2.25 -19.53 -3.92
N PRO A 576 3.54 -19.34 -4.26
CA PRO A 576 4.64 -20.16 -3.74
C PRO A 576 5.03 -19.87 -2.30
N GLY A 577 4.86 -18.64 -1.82
CA GLY A 577 5.13 -18.25 -0.42
C GLY A 577 4.00 -18.61 0.54
N THR A 578 2.86 -19.07 0.02
CA THR A 578 1.66 -19.34 0.81
C THR A 578 1.64 -20.77 1.37
N ARG A 579 1.19 -20.92 2.61
CA ARG A 579 1.27 -22.20 3.35
C ARG A 579 0.13 -23.15 3.03
N PHE A 580 -0.97 -22.64 2.47
CA PHE A 580 -2.23 -23.35 2.35
C PHE A 580 -2.71 -23.49 0.90
N GLY A 581 -1.84 -23.18 -0.06
CA GLY A 581 -2.16 -23.24 -1.48
C GLY A 581 -3.09 -22.11 -1.92
N GLU A 582 -3.01 -20.96 -1.24
CA GLU A 582 -3.79 -19.77 -1.55
C GLU A 582 -3.45 -19.25 -2.96
N THR A 583 -4.46 -18.89 -3.75
CA THR A 583 -4.26 -18.20 -5.04
C THR A 583 -4.11 -16.70 -4.83
N ALA A 584 -3.75 -15.97 -5.90
CA ALA A 584 -3.73 -14.51 -5.92
C ALA A 584 -5.01 -13.87 -5.35
N LEU A 585 -6.18 -14.43 -5.69
CA LEU A 585 -7.46 -13.93 -5.24
C LEU A 585 -7.67 -14.10 -3.73
N HIS A 586 -7.24 -15.24 -3.16
CA HIS A 586 -7.33 -15.48 -1.73
C HIS A 586 -6.48 -14.46 -0.96
N LEU A 587 -5.22 -14.26 -1.38
CA LEU A 587 -4.32 -13.30 -0.74
C LEU A 587 -4.85 -11.86 -0.84
N ALA A 588 -5.38 -11.46 -2.00
CA ALA A 588 -5.95 -10.13 -2.20
C ALA A 588 -7.18 -9.86 -1.31
N VAL A 589 -8.01 -10.86 -1.03
CA VAL A 589 -9.17 -10.73 -0.11
C VAL A 589 -8.73 -10.58 1.36
N LEU A 590 -7.61 -11.21 1.74
CA LEU A 590 -7.09 -11.15 3.10
C LEU A 590 -6.46 -9.77 3.42
N GLN A 591 -5.90 -9.10 2.41
CA GLN A 591 -5.30 -7.76 2.53
C GLN A 591 -6.30 -6.72 3.06
N TYR A 592 -5.83 -5.82 3.94
CA TYR A 592 -6.60 -4.69 4.45
C TYR A 592 -5.97 -3.39 3.97
N ASN A 593 -6.15 -3.08 2.68
CA ASN A 593 -5.67 -1.82 2.10
C ASN A 593 -6.71 -1.19 1.14
N PRO A 594 -6.67 0.13 0.90
CA PRO A 594 -7.64 0.84 0.05
C PRO A 594 -7.58 0.44 -1.44
N CYS A 595 -6.46 -0.08 -1.92
CA CYS A 595 -6.24 -0.55 -3.30
C CYS A 595 -6.61 -2.03 -3.50
N ALA A 596 -6.91 -2.77 -2.42
CA ALA A 596 -7.19 -4.20 -2.45
C ALA A 596 -8.41 -4.49 -3.32
N LEU A 597 -9.42 -3.61 -3.30
CA LEU A 597 -10.61 -3.75 -4.15
C LEU A 597 -10.29 -3.60 -5.64
N SER A 598 -9.38 -2.71 -6.02
CA SER A 598 -8.94 -2.57 -7.41
C SER A 598 -8.10 -3.77 -7.87
N ILE A 599 -7.30 -4.36 -6.98
CA ILE A 599 -6.54 -5.59 -7.27
C ILE A 599 -7.48 -6.80 -7.37
N VAL A 600 -8.43 -6.96 -6.44
CA VAL A 600 -9.48 -7.99 -6.52
C VAL A 600 -10.26 -7.84 -7.83
N GLU A 601 -10.66 -6.62 -8.19
CA GLU A 601 -11.36 -6.33 -9.44
C GLU A 601 -10.52 -6.72 -10.66
N PHE A 602 -9.23 -6.38 -10.68
CA PHE A 602 -8.31 -6.80 -11.75
C PHE A 602 -8.23 -8.33 -11.85
N LEU A 603 -8.01 -9.01 -10.71
CA LEU A 603 -7.89 -10.47 -10.67
C LEU A 603 -9.17 -11.16 -11.18
N ILE A 604 -10.36 -10.75 -10.73
CA ILE A 604 -11.61 -11.41 -11.18
C ILE A 604 -11.92 -11.18 -12.66
N GLN A 605 -11.43 -10.08 -13.25
CA GLN A 605 -11.62 -9.80 -14.67
C GLN A 605 -10.64 -10.58 -15.57
N HIS A 606 -9.47 -10.98 -15.05
CA HIS A 606 -8.40 -11.63 -15.82
C HIS A 606 -8.12 -13.10 -15.46
N MET A 607 -8.71 -13.59 -14.37
CA MET A 607 -8.60 -14.98 -13.95
C MET A 607 -9.54 -15.88 -14.75
N ASN A 608 -9.15 -17.16 -14.93
CA ASN A 608 -10.03 -18.17 -15.50
C ASN A 608 -11.28 -18.34 -14.60
N PRO A 609 -12.51 -18.35 -15.15
CA PRO A 609 -13.74 -18.54 -14.37
C PRO A 609 -13.71 -19.77 -13.44
N ALA A 610 -13.04 -20.86 -13.84
CA ALA A 610 -12.90 -22.05 -13.00
C ALA A 610 -12.05 -21.79 -11.74
N ALA A 611 -11.07 -20.89 -11.82
CA ALA A 611 -10.16 -20.58 -10.72
C ALA A 611 -10.77 -19.61 -9.68
N LEU A 612 -11.84 -18.88 -10.02
CA LEU A 612 -12.56 -18.01 -9.08
C LEU A 612 -13.14 -18.80 -7.89
N ASN A 613 -13.46 -20.07 -8.12
CA ASN A 613 -14.03 -21.00 -7.15
C ASN A 613 -12.98 -21.96 -6.57
N HIS A 614 -11.68 -21.69 -6.76
CA HIS A 614 -10.61 -22.55 -6.25
C HIS A 614 -10.71 -22.72 -4.72
N GLN A 615 -10.60 -23.95 -4.23
CA GLN A 615 -10.61 -24.29 -2.81
C GLN A 615 -9.17 -24.51 -2.30
N ILE A 616 -8.81 -23.88 -1.18
CA ILE A 616 -7.47 -24.01 -0.59
C ILE A 616 -7.22 -25.41 -0.03
N LYS A 617 -6.00 -25.94 -0.19
CA LYS A 617 -5.64 -27.30 0.21
C LYS A 617 -4.94 -27.29 1.56
N THR A 618 -5.69 -27.05 2.64
CA THR A 618 -5.14 -26.94 4.01
C THR A 618 -5.67 -28.02 4.95
N SER A 619 -4.80 -28.47 5.86
CA SER A 619 -5.16 -29.37 6.97
C SER A 619 -5.61 -28.61 8.23
N ASN A 620 -5.59 -27.28 8.23
CA ASN A 620 -5.94 -26.44 9.39
C ASN A 620 -7.47 -26.39 9.58
N ASP A 621 -7.97 -26.64 10.80
CA ASP A 621 -9.40 -26.94 11.05
C ASP A 621 -10.39 -25.82 10.63
N ASP A 622 -9.97 -24.55 10.68
CA ASP A 622 -10.87 -23.41 10.44
C ASP A 622 -11.08 -23.05 8.96
N PHE A 623 -10.21 -23.48 8.04
CA PHE A 623 -10.20 -23.01 6.64
C PHE A 623 -10.09 -24.12 5.58
N ARG A 624 -10.35 -25.38 5.93
CA ARG A 624 -10.20 -26.52 5.00
C ARG A 624 -11.08 -26.36 3.76
N SER A 625 -10.46 -26.37 2.57
CA SER A 625 -11.16 -26.22 1.29
C SER A 625 -12.02 -24.95 1.20
N ALA A 626 -11.59 -23.86 1.85
CA ALA A 626 -12.24 -22.55 1.72
C ALA A 626 -12.00 -21.92 0.34
N THR A 627 -13.02 -21.27 -0.22
CA THR A 627 -12.91 -20.39 -1.39
C THR A 627 -12.70 -18.94 -0.98
N ALA A 628 -12.37 -18.06 -1.92
CA ALA A 628 -12.31 -16.61 -1.68
C ALA A 628 -13.62 -16.05 -1.08
N LEU A 629 -14.78 -16.62 -1.44
CA LEU A 629 -16.07 -16.20 -0.88
C LEU A 629 -16.24 -16.63 0.58
N HIS A 630 -15.75 -17.81 0.96
CA HIS A 630 -15.69 -18.23 2.37
C HIS A 630 -14.79 -17.31 3.19
N LEU A 631 -13.63 -16.90 2.66
CA LEU A 631 -12.76 -15.93 3.33
C LEU A 631 -13.44 -14.57 3.49
N CYS A 632 -14.21 -14.12 2.50
CA CYS A 632 -14.99 -12.89 2.63
C CYS A 632 -16.02 -13.00 3.76
N ALA A 633 -16.74 -14.12 3.85
CA ALA A 633 -17.70 -14.37 4.91
C ALA A 633 -17.04 -14.46 6.30
N TRP A 634 -15.84 -15.05 6.40
CA TRP A 634 -15.12 -15.21 7.65
C TRP A 634 -14.54 -13.89 8.19
N TYR A 635 -14.00 -13.03 7.33
CA TYR A 635 -13.32 -11.79 7.71
C TYR A 635 -14.17 -10.52 7.50
N ASP A 636 -15.47 -10.67 7.25
CA ASP A 636 -16.42 -9.60 6.95
C ASP A 636 -15.97 -8.67 5.80
N ARG A 637 -15.47 -9.26 4.71
CA ARG A 637 -15.03 -8.52 3.51
C ARG A 637 -16.21 -8.24 2.57
N ARG A 638 -17.14 -7.40 3.03
CA ARG A 638 -18.40 -7.06 2.35
C ARG A 638 -18.20 -6.58 0.91
N GLU A 639 -17.28 -5.65 0.69
CA GLU A 639 -17.04 -5.09 -0.64
C GLU A 639 -16.36 -6.09 -1.59
N CYS A 640 -15.41 -6.90 -1.12
CA CYS A 640 -14.84 -7.99 -1.91
C CYS A 640 -15.92 -9.03 -2.27
N MET A 641 -16.82 -9.34 -1.33
CA MET A 641 -17.95 -10.24 -1.55
C MET A 641 -18.89 -9.73 -2.65
N LYS A 642 -19.21 -8.42 -2.68
CA LYS A 642 -19.99 -7.82 -3.77
C LYS A 642 -19.31 -8.05 -5.13
N LEU A 643 -18.00 -7.81 -5.24
CA LEU A 643 -17.26 -8.00 -6.49
C LEU A 643 -17.29 -9.47 -6.96
N LEU A 644 -17.11 -10.42 -6.06
CA LEU A 644 -17.18 -11.86 -6.35
C LEU A 644 -18.58 -12.33 -6.76
N LEU A 645 -19.62 -11.87 -6.07
CA LEU A 645 -21.00 -12.21 -6.41
C LEU A 645 -21.43 -11.58 -7.75
N ARG A 646 -20.93 -10.39 -8.07
CA ARG A 646 -21.18 -9.70 -9.35
C ARG A 646 -20.71 -10.50 -10.56
N ILE A 647 -19.54 -11.14 -10.47
CA ILE A 647 -19.00 -11.98 -11.56
C ILE A 647 -19.64 -13.39 -11.58
N GLY A 648 -20.42 -13.74 -10.54
CA GLY A 648 -21.15 -15.01 -10.45
C GLY A 648 -20.36 -16.15 -9.81
N CYS A 649 -19.49 -15.85 -8.83
CA CYS A 649 -18.85 -16.89 -8.01
C CYS A 649 -19.91 -17.78 -7.34
N ASP A 650 -19.61 -19.08 -7.26
CA ASP A 650 -20.57 -20.06 -6.76
C ASP A 650 -20.61 -20.03 -5.23
N TYR A 651 -21.71 -19.50 -4.69
CA TYR A 651 -21.98 -19.41 -3.26
C TYR A 651 -22.49 -20.72 -2.65
N THR A 652 -22.76 -21.74 -3.47
CA THR A 652 -23.26 -23.06 -3.03
C THR A 652 -22.14 -24.04 -2.69
N ILE A 653 -20.89 -23.70 -3.02
CA ILE A 653 -19.73 -24.54 -2.70
C ILE A 653 -19.60 -24.70 -1.19
N MET A 654 -19.47 -25.94 -0.76
CA MET A 654 -19.20 -26.29 0.64
C MET A 654 -17.70 -26.52 0.85
N ASN A 655 -17.20 -26.02 1.97
CA ASN A 655 -15.88 -26.36 2.48
C ASN A 655 -15.86 -27.81 3.04
N GLU A 656 -14.72 -28.32 3.48
CA GLU A 656 -14.63 -29.69 4.02
C GLU A 656 -15.43 -29.89 5.33
N ASN A 657 -15.78 -28.80 6.02
CA ASN A 657 -16.64 -28.82 7.20
C ASN A 657 -18.13 -28.87 6.82
N GLY A 658 -18.47 -28.96 5.53
CA GLY A 658 -19.85 -28.97 5.03
C GLY A 658 -20.55 -27.61 5.13
N GLN A 659 -19.79 -26.53 5.31
CA GLN A 659 -20.31 -25.17 5.45
C GLN A 659 -20.20 -24.43 4.12
N THR A 660 -21.26 -23.73 3.73
CA THR A 660 -21.21 -22.73 2.65
C THR A 660 -20.70 -21.39 3.18
N ALA A 661 -20.38 -20.45 2.27
CA ALA A 661 -20.05 -19.07 2.67
C ALA A 661 -21.21 -18.40 3.47
N LEU A 662 -22.46 -18.77 3.18
CA LEU A 662 -23.64 -18.30 3.91
C LEU A 662 -23.67 -18.82 5.35
N ASP A 663 -23.33 -20.10 5.54
CA ASP A 663 -23.29 -20.72 6.86
C ASP A 663 -22.20 -20.10 7.74
N ILE A 664 -21.03 -19.83 7.17
CA ILE A 664 -19.95 -19.11 7.86
C ILE A 664 -20.39 -17.70 8.24
N ALA A 665 -21.03 -16.96 7.32
CA ALA A 665 -21.50 -15.60 7.61
C ALA A 665 -22.53 -15.58 8.76
N ARG A 666 -23.43 -16.57 8.82
CA ARG A 666 -24.40 -16.73 9.92
C ARG A 666 -23.71 -17.10 11.24
N GLU A 667 -22.77 -18.03 11.20
CA GLU A 667 -22.02 -18.47 12.39
C GLU A 667 -21.24 -17.29 13.01
N LYS A 668 -20.56 -16.49 12.18
CA LYS A 668 -19.80 -15.30 12.62
C LYS A 668 -20.66 -14.07 12.90
N LYS A 669 -21.98 -14.13 12.64
CA LYS A 669 -22.93 -13.02 12.80
C LYS A 669 -22.60 -11.80 11.93
N HIS A 670 -22.18 -12.05 10.69
CA HIS A 670 -21.91 -11.00 9.70
C HIS A 670 -23.18 -10.77 8.85
N ASP A 671 -24.14 -10.03 9.41
CA ASP A 671 -25.49 -9.86 8.85
C ASP A 671 -25.50 -9.27 7.43
N GLU A 672 -24.59 -8.35 7.12
CA GLU A 672 -24.49 -7.76 5.78
C GLU A 672 -23.97 -8.77 4.75
N CYS A 673 -22.99 -9.61 5.10
CA CYS A 673 -22.53 -10.70 4.25
C CYS A 673 -23.68 -11.71 3.97
N VAL A 674 -24.51 -12.00 4.98
CA VAL A 674 -25.71 -12.85 4.81
C VAL A 674 -26.68 -12.24 3.81
N LYS A 675 -26.99 -10.94 3.95
CA LYS A 675 -27.88 -10.23 3.01
C LYS A 675 -27.35 -10.26 1.58
N LEU A 676 -26.05 -10.01 1.38
CA LEU A 676 -25.44 -10.01 0.05
C LEU A 676 -25.57 -11.36 -0.66
N ILE A 677 -25.37 -12.47 0.07
CA ILE A 677 -25.52 -13.81 -0.51
C ILE A 677 -27.00 -14.11 -0.81
N GLN A 678 -27.93 -13.73 0.05
CA GLN A 678 -29.38 -13.89 -0.19
C GLN A 678 -29.88 -13.04 -1.37
N GLN A 679 -29.29 -11.86 -1.57
CA GLN A 679 -29.54 -11.02 -2.75
C GLN A 679 -29.00 -11.65 -4.03
N ALA A 680 -27.89 -12.38 -3.95
CA ALA A 680 -27.37 -13.16 -5.07
C ALA A 680 -28.29 -14.36 -5.39
N GLU A 681 -28.85 -15.03 -4.38
CA GLU A 681 -29.85 -16.10 -4.53
C GLU A 681 -31.13 -15.61 -5.22
N SER A 682 -31.60 -14.42 -4.87
CA SER A 682 -32.77 -13.76 -5.48
C SER A 682 -32.48 -13.13 -6.85
N LYS A 683 -31.26 -13.26 -7.38
CA LYS A 683 -30.80 -12.75 -8.68
C LYS A 683 -30.85 -11.22 -8.82
N GLU A 684 -30.76 -10.50 -7.71
CA GLU A 684 -30.75 -9.03 -7.69
C GLU A 684 -29.35 -8.48 -8.02
N LYS A 685 -28.98 -8.47 -9.31
CA LYS A 685 -27.62 -8.09 -9.75
C LYS A 685 -27.24 -6.64 -9.48
N SER A 686 -28.21 -5.72 -9.44
CA SER A 686 -27.97 -4.28 -9.27
C SER A 686 -27.42 -3.89 -7.90
N VAL A 687 -27.51 -4.78 -6.91
CA VAL A 687 -27.04 -4.51 -5.54
C VAL A 687 -25.51 -4.56 -5.45
N PHE A 688 -24.86 -5.29 -6.36
CA PHE A 688 -23.40 -5.48 -6.36
C PHE A 688 -22.63 -4.41 -7.14
N ASP A 689 -23.35 -3.53 -7.84
CA ASP A 689 -22.78 -2.48 -8.68
C ASP A 689 -22.28 -1.27 -7.89
N ASN A 690 -22.82 -1.07 -6.68
CA ASN A 690 -22.45 0.03 -5.77
C ASN A 690 -21.51 -0.48 -4.67
N VAL A 691 -20.23 -0.13 -4.82
CA VAL A 691 -19.17 -0.46 -3.87
C VAL A 691 -18.88 0.77 -3.01
N ASP A 692 -19.00 0.62 -1.69
CA ASP A 692 -18.72 1.68 -0.73
C ASP A 692 -17.21 1.77 -0.51
N LEU A 693 -16.59 2.75 -1.16
CA LEU A 693 -15.16 2.98 -1.13
C LEU A 693 -14.89 4.41 -0.65
N VAL A 694 -13.89 4.60 0.21
CA VAL A 694 -13.41 5.95 0.54
C VAL A 694 -12.57 6.44 -0.64
N TRP A 695 -13.13 7.33 -1.47
CA TRP A 695 -12.47 7.83 -2.68
C TRP A 695 -11.36 8.85 -2.41
N ASN A 696 -11.16 9.29 -1.16
CA ASN A 696 -10.27 10.40 -0.80
C ASN A 696 -10.49 11.59 -1.74
N LEU A 697 -11.77 11.97 -1.93
CA LEU A 697 -12.14 13.18 -2.66
C LEU A 697 -11.60 14.36 -1.85
N SER A 698 -10.41 14.84 -2.20
CA SER A 698 -9.98 16.18 -1.79
C SER A 698 -10.99 17.15 -2.38
N SER A 699 -11.78 17.78 -1.53
CA SER A 699 -12.66 18.87 -1.92
C SER A 699 -11.83 19.91 -2.69
N GLU A 700 -12.10 20.07 -3.98
CA GLU A 700 -11.42 21.01 -4.88
C GLU A 700 -11.84 22.48 -4.64
N ASP A 701 -12.04 22.89 -3.38
CA ASP A 701 -12.36 24.29 -3.04
C ASP A 701 -11.19 25.08 -2.44
N ASP A 702 -10.01 24.47 -2.27
CA ASP A 702 -8.80 25.15 -1.76
C ASP A 702 -7.73 25.40 -2.84
N ILE A 703 -8.14 25.73 -4.07
CA ILE A 703 -7.27 26.53 -4.96
C ILE A 703 -7.53 28.01 -4.66
N ILE A 704 -7.08 28.45 -3.48
CA ILE A 704 -6.90 29.88 -3.23
C ILE A 704 -5.55 30.27 -3.82
N TYR A 705 -5.63 31.12 -4.84
CA TYR A 705 -4.57 32.04 -5.24
C TYR A 705 -3.94 32.67 -4.00
N THR A 706 -2.76 32.20 -3.58
CA THR A 706 -1.87 33.02 -2.75
C THR A 706 -1.14 33.99 -3.67
N ASP A 707 -1.87 35.05 -4.02
CA ASP A 707 -1.30 36.35 -4.27
C ASP A 707 -0.73 36.90 -2.94
N PHE A 708 0.39 37.60 -3.05
CA PHE A 708 1.14 38.16 -1.95
C PHE A 708 0.39 39.35 -1.35
N SER A 709 -0.01 39.29 -0.08
CA SER A 709 -0.11 40.48 0.76
C SER A 709 -0.14 40.10 2.23
N ASP A 710 0.70 40.78 3.01
CA ASP A 710 0.71 40.85 4.48
C ASP A 710 -0.70 41.10 5.04
N ASP A 711 -1.08 40.39 6.10
CA ASP A 711 -1.37 40.97 7.42
C ASP A 711 -1.79 39.91 8.44
N ASP A 712 -1.23 40.03 9.64
CA ASP A 712 -1.46 39.25 10.86
C ASP A 712 -2.94 39.22 11.28
N TYR A 713 -3.50 38.05 11.69
CA TYR A 713 -4.42 37.92 12.84
C TYR A 713 -4.50 36.45 13.32
N VAL A 714 -4.60 36.26 14.65
CA VAL A 714 -4.45 35.00 15.39
C VAL A 714 -5.74 34.60 16.13
N PHE A 715 -5.90 33.29 16.39
CA PHE A 715 -6.83 32.57 17.31
C PHE A 715 -8.27 32.32 16.77
N ASP A 716 -8.90 31.16 16.97
CA ASP A 716 -8.86 30.23 18.10
C ASP A 716 -9.40 28.82 17.71
N GLU A 717 -8.68 27.75 18.10
CA GLU A 717 -9.11 26.35 17.95
C GLU A 717 -9.89 25.92 19.20
N LYS A 718 -11.18 25.60 19.05
CA LYS A 718 -11.90 24.75 20.01
C LYS A 718 -12.15 23.36 19.43
N LYS A 719 -11.39 22.40 19.95
CA LYS A 719 -11.72 20.97 19.97
C LYS A 719 -13.12 20.73 20.56
N SER A 720 -13.90 19.83 19.99
CA SER A 720 -13.94 18.45 20.50
C SER A 720 -14.93 17.56 19.73
N SER A 721 -14.56 16.28 19.73
CA SER A 721 -15.34 15.11 19.36
C SER A 721 -16.72 15.05 20.01
N SER A 722 -17.67 14.43 19.30
CA SER A 722 -18.87 13.84 19.91
C SER A 722 -18.90 12.33 19.68
N ARG A 723 -18.91 11.61 20.81
CA ARG A 723 -19.18 10.18 20.96
C ARG A 723 -20.69 9.89 20.88
N PRO A 724 -21.11 8.61 20.79
CA PRO A 724 -22.51 8.20 20.65
C PRO A 724 -23.34 8.33 21.94
N ALA A 725 -24.65 8.19 21.77
CA ALA A 725 -25.76 8.55 22.66
C ALA A 725 -25.78 7.94 24.08
N SER A 726 -26.39 8.71 24.98
CA SER A 726 -26.62 8.44 26.41
C SER A 726 -28.00 7.85 26.72
N PHE A 727 -28.08 7.13 27.85
CA PHE A 727 -29.29 6.82 28.62
C PHE A 727 -29.11 7.37 30.05
N THR A 728 -30.23 7.70 30.71
CA THR A 728 -30.41 8.74 31.73
C THR A 728 -30.22 8.37 33.22
N GLY A 729 -29.95 9.39 34.05
CA GLY A 729 -30.34 9.53 35.48
C GLY A 729 -29.24 9.13 36.50
N GLY A 730 -28.98 9.83 37.60
CA GLY A 730 -29.55 11.01 38.26
C GLY A 730 -28.84 11.22 39.62
N ASP A 731 -28.94 12.44 40.14
CA ASP A 731 -28.72 12.92 41.53
C ASP A 731 -27.31 13.08 42.16
N SER A 732 -27.14 14.27 42.74
CA SER A 732 -25.98 14.89 43.42
C SER A 732 -25.89 14.45 44.92
N PRO A 733 -25.14 15.09 45.86
CA PRO A 733 -24.03 16.07 45.79
C PRO A 733 -22.81 15.76 46.75
N ILE A 734 -21.64 16.40 46.49
CA ILE A 734 -20.74 17.25 47.36
C ILE A 734 -20.59 16.86 48.88
N PRO A 735 -19.47 17.07 49.67
CA PRO A 735 -18.23 17.86 49.46
C PRO A 735 -16.86 17.34 50.05
N THR A 736 -15.82 18.13 49.72
CA THR A 736 -14.74 18.70 50.57
C THR A 736 -13.37 18.01 50.79
N ARG A 737 -12.37 18.81 50.37
CA ARG A 737 -11.09 19.19 51.02
C ARG A 737 -9.91 18.22 50.91
N SER A 738 -8.67 18.63 50.63
CA SER A 738 -8.05 19.86 50.09
C SER A 738 -6.51 19.69 50.13
N ARG A 739 -5.79 20.39 49.24
CA ARG A 739 -4.33 20.71 49.21
C ARG A 739 -3.41 19.57 48.70
N SER A 740 -2.40 19.80 47.83
CA SER A 740 -1.65 21.01 47.45
C SER A 740 -0.71 20.73 46.24
N SER A 741 -0.31 21.81 45.53
CA SER A 741 0.89 22.01 44.67
C SER A 741 1.06 21.12 43.42
N THR A 742 1.38 21.58 42.20
CA THR A 742 1.95 22.85 41.69
C THR A 742 1.78 22.89 40.16
N CYS A 743 1.48 24.09 39.66
CA CYS A 743 1.61 24.68 38.32
C CYS A 743 2.70 24.09 37.40
N ASP A 744 2.33 23.69 36.18
CA ASP A 744 2.31 24.44 34.90
C ASP A 744 3.65 24.43 34.16
N SER A 745 3.60 23.86 32.95
CA SER A 745 4.65 23.91 31.95
C SER A 745 3.99 24.00 30.58
N THR A 746 3.96 25.19 30.01
CA THR A 746 3.90 25.41 28.56
C THR A 746 4.74 26.63 28.24
N GLN A 747 5.83 26.43 27.48
CA GLN A 747 6.26 27.26 26.34
C GLN A 747 7.72 26.92 25.97
N ILE A 748 7.88 26.02 24.99
CA ILE A 748 9.06 26.00 24.11
C ILE A 748 8.52 25.84 22.68
N ALA A 749 8.15 26.96 22.08
CA ALA A 749 7.86 27.07 20.65
C ALA A 749 8.05 28.52 20.21
N GLN A 750 9.29 29.02 20.30
CA GLN A 750 9.67 30.33 19.73
C GLN A 750 11.18 30.48 19.50
N SER A 751 11.85 29.49 18.90
CA SER A 751 13.29 29.63 18.57
C SER A 751 13.77 28.96 17.27
N LEU A 752 12.91 28.83 16.25
CA LEU A 752 13.33 28.28 14.94
C LEU A 752 12.94 29.15 13.73
N LYS A 753 13.05 30.48 13.87
CA LYS A 753 12.98 31.42 12.72
C LYS A 753 14.16 32.41 12.63
N LYS A 754 15.31 32.09 13.23
CA LYS A 754 16.53 32.92 13.19
C LYS A 754 17.82 32.11 12.95
N ALA A 755 17.80 31.21 11.97
CA ALA A 755 19.00 30.46 11.53
C ALA A 755 19.20 30.48 9.99
N GLY A 756 18.67 31.50 9.30
CA GLY A 756 18.76 31.63 7.84
C GLY A 756 19.50 32.87 7.33
N GLN A 757 20.01 33.73 8.22
CA GLN A 757 20.78 34.92 7.84
C GLN A 757 21.92 35.06 8.84
N LEU A 758 23.10 34.56 8.47
CA LEU A 758 24.45 34.98 8.90
C LEU A 758 25.49 33.93 8.43
N VAL A 759 25.43 33.52 7.16
CA VAL A 759 26.54 32.83 6.49
C VAL A 759 27.03 33.72 5.34
N SER A 760 27.53 34.90 5.71
CA SER A 760 28.28 35.77 4.79
C SER A 760 29.04 36.85 5.55
N SER A 761 29.89 36.47 6.51
CA SER A 761 30.99 37.35 6.90
C SER A 761 32.08 36.59 7.62
N GLN A 762 33.31 36.79 7.12
CA GLN A 762 34.60 36.52 7.78
C GLN A 762 35.16 35.10 7.62
N LYS A 763 35.77 34.93 6.44
CA LYS A 763 37.09 34.28 6.30
C LYS A 763 38.10 34.89 7.30
N SER A 764 39.10 34.06 7.59
CA SER A 764 40.46 34.35 8.11
C SER A 764 40.60 34.82 9.55
N ASN A 765 41.05 33.92 10.43
CA ASN A 765 42.39 33.97 11.05
C ASN A 765 42.53 32.86 12.11
N ILE A 766 43.19 31.76 11.73
CA ILE A 766 43.71 30.76 12.67
C ILE A 766 45.21 30.97 12.73
N TYR A 767 45.70 31.53 13.83
CA TYR A 767 47.06 31.29 14.35
C TYR A 767 47.07 31.40 15.87
N SER A 768 47.69 30.38 16.47
CA SER A 768 48.32 30.34 17.79
C SER A 768 47.44 30.32 19.03
N ILE A 769 47.60 29.28 19.86
CA ILE A 769 48.30 29.37 21.15
C ILE A 769 48.68 27.95 21.63
N ASN A 770 49.87 27.90 22.23
CA ASN A 770 50.68 26.74 22.60
C ASN A 770 50.15 25.89 23.75
N ASP A 771 50.53 24.61 23.69
CA ASP A 771 50.64 23.68 24.82
C ASP A 771 51.87 23.98 25.68
N SER A 772 51.71 23.83 27.00
CA SER A 772 52.81 23.52 27.93
C SER A 772 52.28 22.84 29.19
N ASN A 773 52.54 21.54 29.35
CA ASN A 773 53.30 20.96 30.48
C ASN A 773 53.01 19.45 30.64
N PHE A 774 54.00 18.64 30.31
CA PHE A 774 54.15 17.25 30.77
C PHE A 774 55.52 17.12 31.47
N LEU A 775 55.52 16.56 32.67
CA LEU A 775 56.71 16.05 33.36
C LEU A 775 56.61 14.52 33.44
N THR A 776 57.52 13.86 32.71
CA THR A 776 58.37 12.70 33.06
C THR A 776 57.80 11.56 33.93
N SER A 777 57.91 10.32 33.44
CA SER A 777 58.93 9.36 33.91
C SER A 777 58.92 8.00 33.16
N ASN A 778 60.13 7.59 32.76
CA ASN A 778 60.75 6.25 32.69
C ASN A 778 59.95 5.04 32.13
N ILE A 779 60.52 4.32 31.15
CA ILE A 779 61.43 3.14 31.33
C ILE A 779 61.84 2.60 29.94
N ASP A 780 63.13 2.77 29.63
CA ASP A 780 64.16 1.80 29.22
C ASP A 780 63.90 0.62 28.24
N ARG A 781 64.87 0.50 27.31
CA ARG A 781 65.43 -0.68 26.58
C ARG A 781 64.85 -1.15 25.24
N GLY A 782 65.76 -1.19 24.25
CA GLY A 782 66.07 -2.44 23.56
C GLY A 782 66.08 -2.40 22.03
N SER A 783 67.27 -2.20 21.46
CA SER A 783 67.67 -2.39 20.06
C SER A 783 67.51 -3.84 19.57
N ASP A 784 67.11 -4.06 18.30
CA ASP A 784 68.00 -4.54 17.22
C ASP A 784 67.27 -4.93 15.90
N LYS A 785 67.71 -4.27 14.82
CA LYS A 785 68.14 -4.73 13.47
C LYS A 785 67.41 -5.80 12.62
N TYR A 786 67.60 -5.55 11.31
CA TYR A 786 67.46 -6.39 10.09
C TYR A 786 66.04 -6.44 9.48
N GLY A 787 65.80 -6.23 8.18
CA GLY A 787 66.66 -5.95 7.03
C GLY A 787 65.91 -6.31 5.72
N ALA A 788 66.16 -5.50 4.68
CA ALA A 788 66.05 -5.80 3.24
C ALA A 788 64.67 -6.04 2.55
N TYR A 789 64.38 -5.14 1.60
CA TYR A 789 63.60 -5.37 0.37
C TYR A 789 64.37 -6.30 -0.61
N PRO A 790 63.74 -6.93 -1.62
CA PRO A 790 63.57 -6.26 -2.93
C PRO A 790 62.27 -6.57 -3.70
N THR A 791 62.02 -5.67 -4.65
CA THR A 791 61.18 -5.70 -5.85
C THR A 791 61.24 -7.00 -6.68
N VAL A 792 60.06 -7.47 -7.14
CA VAL A 792 59.61 -7.52 -8.56
C VAL A 792 58.10 -7.27 -8.57
#